data_AF-A0A1Q9DK79-F1
#
_entry.id   AF-A0A1Q9DK79-F1
#
_cell.length_a   1.000
_cell.length_b   1.000
_cell.length_c   1.000
_cell.angle_alpha   90.00
_cell.angle_beta   90.00
_cell.angle_gamma   90.00
#
_symmetry.space_group_name_H-M   'P 1'
#
loop_
_entity.id
_entity.type
_entity.pdbx_description
1 polymer ?
#
loop_
_entity_poly.entity_id
_entity_poly.type
_entity_poly.pdbx_seq_one_letter_code
_entity_poly.pdbx_strand_id
1 'polypeptide(L)'
;MQDDRFASPQTRISPSKAAACDSVPFAFRDLLSSWGARGTEYLRSLRPDVQAEGITCGHSGPTCSWLFSHALELDTLDRPAVGKYCHDGLQRTGLTAEMLHTEGLNRRLAHLSCFPGIVVLLSMCALAETAKSECGSVTSSMASHHQDPALSFFMVAFRALGMVTHCIDHSPWPITLSEFSSNFQLFIEQSCNFDWLRPRRGLPFVRNVAGSTLHDVIPWSQSGVHNHMEVHMRLHWALGAWDNRKYWEHKMKASPGKLAQFRFADKLDFCELARELELAVIRVLVLGSGPVAATRSFTCSYGAVGETISCDAFSRLYRQLAVETGFTPPEGFPEYCDVEELWHVYPKEYFHIVYVSNALDHTVHPLRGLKMLLWVLHKNGMLLLRHLRNISQLLADDGAAVSASYKVKAVGDVLKSIAIWLGPRRNRQHLQLFAPPLPLSAVPRAMAKPHATLIFSRHGESQWNVDNRFTGWVDVDLSAKGLGEAKSAGSLLKSEGIKVDMAFTSYLKRAIKTCDLALENADQLFVPVEKSWRLNERMYGGLTGLDKKETVKKHGADQVRVWRRSFDVPPPPIDDDSEFNPAKEKKYAALNKADIPKTECLKDTIARVMPFWESAIAPELKKGKTIFVAAHGNSIRAILKFLEGISDDDITGLEIPTGRPLMYNLDSDLKPIASADAIAPLKFGKYLGNLDEIKAAAEAVKNQTKVAAPAGAAAPDSKTIMAVKAREIFDSRGNPTVEVDLCTGTALFRAAVPSGASTGIYEALELRDGDKGRLLGKGVLKAVANVNDILAPKLLGMDVTDQTKIDKMMVEEIDGSKNEWGWSKSKVGANAILAVSMAVCRAGAAASGMPLYQYIAKISGKSTDKFVMPVPSFNVINGGSHAGNRLACQEFMILPVGASTFKEAMVIGAEVYHNLKSVIKKKYGQDACNVGDEGGFAPNVQDNNEALDVLMEAIEKSGHSAKVKIGTDVAASEFYSAEGKTYDLDFKNPSSPAEMKKTAPQLADYYKAWLDKYPFVSIEDPFDQDDWDAYKHFMSEVGPRVQIVGDDLLVTNPTRVKKALEVGACNALLLKVNQIGSITEAIEAATMSQNAGWGVMVSHRSGETEDSFIADLVVGLRTGQIKTGAPCRSERLSKYNQLLRIEEELGGLATYAGVDFRSPK
;
A
#
# COMPACT_ATOMS: atom_id res chain seq x y z
N MET A 1 -42.68 -2.64 47.98
CA MET A 1 -42.77 -4.08 48.25
C MET A 1 -41.54 -4.71 47.61
N GLN A 2 -40.58 -5.36 48.24
CA GLN A 2 -40.16 -5.81 49.60
C GLN A 2 -38.67 -6.20 49.34
N ASP A 3 -37.63 -6.01 50.14
CA ASP A 3 -37.39 -6.03 51.59
C ASP A 3 -36.07 -5.26 51.86
N ASP A 4 -36.03 -4.31 52.78
CA ASP A 4 -35.57 -4.40 54.20
C ASP A 4 -34.04 -4.49 54.37
N ARG A 5 -33.34 -3.39 54.74
CA ARG A 5 -33.16 -2.78 56.08
C ARG A 5 -32.34 -3.69 57.02
N PHE A 6 -31.15 -3.36 57.54
CA PHE A 6 -30.73 -2.39 58.58
C PHE A 6 -29.22 -2.68 58.85
N ALA A 7 -28.29 -1.86 59.36
CA ALA A 7 -28.33 -0.64 60.17
C ALA A 7 -26.98 0.13 60.09
N SER A 8 -27.07 1.47 60.07
CA SER A 8 -26.06 2.45 60.51
C SER A 8 -26.20 2.71 62.04
N PRO A 9 -25.34 3.49 62.77
CA PRO A 9 -25.32 4.96 62.59
C PRO A 9 -24.09 5.77 63.13
N GLN A 10 -24.12 7.08 62.78
CA GLN A 10 -23.46 8.26 63.40
C GLN A 10 -22.00 8.57 62.95
N THR A 11 -21.64 9.75 62.41
CA THR A 11 -22.17 11.13 62.62
C THR A 11 -21.80 12.12 61.47
N ARG A 12 -22.64 13.17 61.36
CA ARG A 12 -22.77 14.40 60.51
C ARG A 12 -21.50 15.25 60.26
N ILE A 13 -21.34 16.24 59.34
CA ILE A 13 -21.99 16.87 58.15
C ILE A 13 -20.95 17.91 57.59
N SER A 14 -20.73 17.98 56.25
CA SER A 14 -20.26 19.04 55.26
C SER A 14 -19.34 20.25 55.65
N PRO A 15 -18.71 21.05 54.72
CA PRO A 15 -18.77 21.09 53.23
C PRO A 15 -17.45 21.36 52.44
N SER A 16 -17.49 21.14 51.12
CA SER A 16 -16.74 21.79 50.00
C SER A 16 -15.19 21.95 49.93
N LYS A 17 -14.66 21.51 48.76
CA LYS A 17 -13.53 22.02 47.94
C LYS A 17 -12.07 22.02 48.45
N ALA A 18 -11.24 21.34 47.63
CA ALA A 18 -9.87 21.64 47.18
C ALA A 18 -8.62 21.16 47.97
N ALA A 19 -7.71 20.56 47.19
CA ALA A 19 -6.23 20.52 47.30
C ALA A 19 -5.49 19.28 47.90
N ALA A 20 -4.62 18.73 47.03
CA ALA A 20 -3.20 18.36 47.21
C ALA A 20 -2.74 17.09 47.98
N CYS A 21 -1.90 16.31 47.28
CA CYS A 21 -0.67 15.60 47.67
C CYS A 21 -0.63 14.66 48.89
N ASP A 22 -0.36 13.37 48.64
CA ASP A 22 0.81 12.58 49.10
C ASP A 22 0.48 11.13 49.50
N SER A 23 1.15 10.17 48.83
CA SER A 23 1.99 9.10 49.43
C SER A 23 2.01 7.80 48.60
N VAL A 24 3.22 7.43 48.16
CA VAL A 24 3.63 6.14 47.58
C VAL A 24 4.67 5.53 48.53
N PRO A 25 4.68 4.21 48.82
CA PRO A 25 5.68 3.62 49.71
C PRO A 25 6.94 3.07 48.98
N PHE A 26 8.09 3.48 49.53
CA PHE A 26 9.34 2.74 49.80
C PHE A 26 9.69 1.46 49.00
N ALA A 27 10.44 1.62 47.89
CA ALA A 27 11.39 0.60 47.38
C ALA A 27 12.45 1.17 46.39
N PHE A 28 12.86 2.44 46.53
CA PHE A 28 13.76 3.09 45.55
C PHE A 28 14.96 3.85 46.15
N ARG A 29 15.21 3.71 47.45
CA ARG A 29 16.25 4.49 48.16
C ARG A 29 17.62 3.80 48.24
N ASP A 30 17.68 2.47 48.11
CA ASP A 30 18.94 1.72 48.21
C ASP A 30 19.68 1.53 46.88
N LEU A 31 19.03 1.78 45.73
CA LEU A 31 19.68 1.67 44.43
C LEU A 31 20.61 2.87 44.13
N LEU A 32 20.23 4.06 44.61
CA LEU A 32 20.92 5.33 44.31
C LEU A 32 22.17 5.59 45.15
N SER A 33 22.33 4.95 46.32
CA SER A 33 23.55 5.09 47.15
C SER A 33 24.75 4.32 46.57
N SER A 34 24.51 3.27 45.76
CA SER A 34 25.57 2.45 45.15
C SER A 34 26.23 3.08 43.92
N TRP A 35 25.56 4.05 43.27
CA TRP A 35 26.06 4.74 42.08
C TRP A 35 26.95 5.96 42.40
N GLY A 36 26.70 6.64 43.52
CA GLY A 36 27.50 7.81 43.94
C GLY A 36 28.93 7.48 44.39
N ALA A 37 29.14 6.28 44.95
CA ALA A 37 30.45 5.88 45.48
C ALA A 37 31.47 5.50 44.39
N ARG A 38 31.04 4.91 43.25
CA ARG A 38 31.96 4.45 42.18
C ARG A 38 32.36 5.55 41.19
N GLY A 39 31.53 6.57 41.00
CA GLY A 39 31.85 7.71 40.13
C GLY A 39 32.99 8.59 40.68
N THR A 40 33.09 8.68 42.01
CA THR A 40 34.10 9.52 42.68
C THR A 40 35.50 8.87 42.67
N GLU A 41 35.57 7.54 42.60
CA GLU A 41 36.82 6.78 42.53
C GLU A 41 37.41 6.76 41.10
N TYR A 42 36.55 6.82 40.07
CA TYR A 42 36.95 6.95 38.67
C TYR A 42 37.49 8.36 38.32
N LEU A 43 37.02 9.41 39.01
CA LEU A 43 37.50 10.78 38.80
C LEU A 43 38.85 11.05 39.49
N ARG A 44 39.21 10.32 40.55
CA ARG A 44 40.55 10.40 41.19
C ARG A 44 41.65 9.70 40.40
N SER A 45 41.32 8.75 39.52
CA SER A 45 42.33 8.02 38.73
C SER A 45 42.79 8.76 37.47
N LEU A 46 42.11 9.85 37.08
CA LEU A 46 42.35 10.52 35.79
C LEU A 46 43.15 11.84 35.89
N ARG A 47 43.32 12.47 37.05
CA ARG A 47 44.18 13.66 37.28
C ARG A 47 44.59 13.82 38.77
N PRO A 48 45.83 13.53 39.19
CA PRO A 48 46.28 13.65 40.59
C PRO A 48 46.54 15.08 41.09
N ASP A 49 46.42 16.10 40.24
CA ASP A 49 47.15 17.36 40.37
C ASP A 49 46.30 18.63 40.25
N VAL A 50 44.97 18.55 40.41
CA VAL A 50 44.11 19.74 40.49
C VAL A 50 43.53 19.88 41.89
N GLN A 51 44.11 20.78 42.68
CA GLN A 51 43.60 21.20 43.98
C GLN A 51 42.34 22.04 43.80
N ALA A 52 41.32 21.71 44.60
CA ALA A 52 40.10 22.49 44.73
C ALA A 52 40.24 23.49 45.89
N GLU A 53 40.16 24.78 45.58
CA GLU A 53 39.78 25.88 46.48
C GLU A 53 38.95 26.84 45.60
N GLY A 54 37.81 27.43 45.95
CA GLY A 54 37.02 27.54 47.16
C GLY A 54 36.12 28.80 47.01
N ILE A 55 34.86 28.72 47.44
CA ILE A 55 34.19 29.77 48.24
C ILE A 55 33.56 31.02 47.53
N THR A 56 32.21 31.07 47.58
CA THR A 56 31.27 32.19 47.93
C THR A 56 30.59 33.13 46.93
N CYS A 57 29.37 33.48 47.37
CA CYS A 57 28.31 34.37 46.90
C CYS A 57 28.55 35.86 47.25
N GLY A 58 28.00 36.83 46.47
CA GLY A 58 27.75 38.20 46.95
C GLY A 58 27.48 39.32 45.92
N HIS A 59 26.19 39.66 45.71
CA HIS A 59 25.54 41.00 45.66
C HIS A 59 25.94 42.17 44.68
N SER A 60 24.91 42.61 43.91
CA SER A 60 24.37 43.99 43.66
C SER A 60 25.17 45.13 42.94
N GLY A 61 24.47 45.88 42.05
CA GLY A 61 24.93 46.98 41.14
C GLY A 61 25.31 48.33 41.78
N PRO A 62 25.34 49.53 41.10
CA PRO A 62 24.43 50.04 40.02
C PRO A 62 25.04 50.99 38.91
N THR A 63 24.19 51.38 37.92
CA THR A 63 24.09 52.64 37.11
C THR A 63 25.32 53.48 36.69
N CYS A 64 25.44 53.84 35.39
CA CYS A 64 25.48 55.24 34.90
C CYS A 64 25.40 55.38 33.36
N SER A 65 24.50 56.25 32.90
CA SER A 65 24.41 56.83 31.54
C SER A 65 25.14 58.17 31.50
N TRP A 66 25.94 58.46 30.46
CA TRP A 66 25.91 59.71 29.65
C TRP A 66 27.14 59.84 28.72
N LEU A 67 26.91 59.93 27.40
CA LEU A 67 27.28 61.10 26.59
C LEU A 67 26.82 60.92 25.13
N PHE A 68 26.09 61.93 24.63
CA PHE A 68 25.47 62.03 23.32
C PHE A 68 25.91 63.37 22.68
N SER A 69 25.95 63.39 21.34
CA SER A 69 25.77 64.54 20.41
C SER A 69 27.01 65.24 19.81
N HIS A 70 27.21 65.15 18.49
CA HIS A 70 26.75 66.15 17.49
C HIS A 70 27.10 65.74 16.03
N ALA A 71 26.40 66.34 15.06
CA ALA A 71 26.13 65.88 13.70
C ALA A 71 26.83 66.67 12.56
N LEU A 72 26.57 66.23 11.30
CA LEU A 72 26.56 66.96 9.99
C LEU A 72 27.94 67.38 9.39
N GLU A 73 28.31 67.17 8.11
CA GLU A 73 27.66 67.51 6.81
C GLU A 73 28.40 66.88 5.57
N LEU A 74 27.65 66.66 4.46
CA LEU A 74 28.00 66.78 3.01
C LEU A 74 29.05 65.84 2.36
N ASP A 75 29.00 65.40 1.10
CA ASP A 75 28.02 65.31 0.01
C ASP A 75 28.69 64.49 -1.15
N THR A 76 27.92 64.08 -2.15
CA THR A 76 28.26 63.60 -3.51
C THR A 76 28.16 62.09 -3.87
N LEU A 77 27.07 61.81 -4.62
CA LEU A 77 26.92 60.95 -5.83
C LEU A 77 26.34 59.52 -5.74
N ASP A 78 25.00 59.50 -5.90
CA ASP A 78 24.15 58.74 -6.88
C ASP A 78 23.57 57.32 -6.58
N ARG A 79 22.33 57.32 -5.99
CA ARG A 79 21.05 56.57 -6.26
C ARG A 79 21.01 55.03 -6.56
N PRO A 80 19.85 54.32 -6.37
CA PRO A 80 18.86 54.31 -5.27
C PRO A 80 18.33 52.89 -4.85
N ALA A 81 17.45 52.86 -3.81
CA ALA A 81 16.50 51.79 -3.37
C ALA A 81 17.03 50.80 -2.30
N VAL A 82 16.39 50.44 -1.17
CA VAL A 82 15.03 50.57 -0.63
C VAL A 82 15.14 50.65 0.90
N GLY A 83 14.52 51.66 1.53
CA GLY A 83 14.35 51.75 2.98
C GLY A 83 12.91 52.10 3.34
N LYS A 84 12.08 51.09 3.60
CA LYS A 84 10.79 51.20 4.31
C LYS A 84 10.30 49.78 4.65
N TYR A 85 10.52 49.30 5.88
CA TYR A 85 9.73 48.28 6.63
C TYR A 85 10.51 47.72 7.83
N CYS A 86 10.97 48.56 8.75
CA CYS A 86 11.49 48.09 10.05
C CYS A 86 10.97 48.88 11.26
N HIS A 87 9.78 49.49 11.13
CA HIS A 87 9.13 50.19 12.24
C HIS A 87 7.73 49.66 12.62
N ASP A 88 7.11 48.78 11.82
CA ASP A 88 5.74 48.29 12.09
C ASP A 88 5.65 46.82 12.58
N GLY A 89 6.78 46.14 12.83
CA GLY A 89 6.79 44.72 13.25
C GLY A 89 6.64 44.46 14.75
N LEU A 90 6.81 45.47 15.61
CA LEU A 90 6.99 45.30 17.06
C LEU A 90 5.78 45.64 17.93
N GLN A 91 4.60 45.91 17.35
CA GLN A 91 3.36 46.15 18.11
C GLN A 91 2.33 45.01 18.09
N ARG A 92 2.63 43.82 17.52
CA ARG A 92 1.64 42.72 17.40
C ARG A 92 1.79 41.55 18.38
N THR A 93 2.74 41.55 19.32
CA THR A 93 2.95 40.39 20.23
C THR A 93 2.69 40.65 21.70
N GLY A 94 2.40 41.88 22.14
CA GLY A 94 1.80 42.15 23.45
C GLY A 94 2.52 41.56 24.69
N LEU A 95 3.82 41.30 24.65
CA LEU A 95 4.60 40.79 25.79
C LEU A 95 5.83 41.68 26.02
N THR A 96 5.95 42.23 27.23
CA THR A 96 7.09 43.05 27.67
C THR A 96 8.16 42.17 28.34
N ALA A 97 9.39 42.69 28.40
CA ALA A 97 10.59 42.01 28.87
C ALA A 97 10.63 41.65 30.38
N GLU A 98 9.53 41.80 31.12
CA GLU A 98 9.45 41.51 32.56
C GLU A 98 8.86 40.11 32.90
N MET A 99 8.35 39.36 31.93
CA MET A 99 7.72 38.04 32.19
C MET A 99 8.68 36.83 32.16
N LEU A 100 10.01 37.05 32.18
CA LEU A 100 11.03 36.00 32.11
C LEU A 100 11.85 35.82 33.40
N HIS A 101 11.31 36.20 34.57
CA HIS A 101 11.89 35.85 35.86
C HIS A 101 10.95 34.97 36.70
N THR A 102 11.56 33.97 37.35
CA THR A 102 11.13 33.05 38.42
C THR A 102 10.37 31.73 38.10
N GLU A 103 11.12 30.62 38.28
CA GLU A 103 10.75 29.31 38.88
C GLU A 103 9.64 28.42 38.27
N GLY A 104 9.51 28.37 36.95
CA GLY A 104 8.56 27.46 36.27
C GLY A 104 9.10 26.17 35.64
N LEU A 105 10.42 25.92 35.60
CA LEU A 105 10.99 24.89 34.72
C LEU A 105 11.40 23.56 35.40
N ASN A 106 11.59 23.53 36.72
CA ASN A 106 12.21 22.36 37.38
C ASN A 106 11.27 21.21 37.79
N ARG A 107 9.94 21.33 37.59
CA ARG A 107 9.00 20.21 37.86
C ARG A 107 8.54 19.45 36.61
N ARG A 108 8.95 19.82 35.39
CA ARG A 108 8.56 19.13 34.15
C ARG A 108 9.60 18.18 33.54
N LEU A 109 10.77 18.01 34.16
CA LEU A 109 11.81 17.10 33.64
C LEU A 109 11.90 15.73 34.34
N ALA A 110 11.01 15.44 35.31
CA ALA A 110 11.01 14.16 36.03
C ALA A 110 10.17 13.03 35.38
N HIS A 111 9.51 13.28 34.23
CA HIS A 111 8.67 12.27 33.55
C HIS A 111 9.14 11.84 32.15
N LEU A 112 10.39 12.14 31.77
CA LEU A 112 10.98 11.76 30.47
C LEU A 112 11.97 10.58 30.55
N SER A 113 11.78 9.64 31.48
CA SER A 113 12.61 8.43 31.62
C SER A 113 12.15 7.22 30.78
N CYS A 114 11.45 7.43 29.66
CA CYS A 114 11.09 6.34 28.73
C CYS A 114 11.47 6.56 27.26
N PHE A 115 12.25 7.60 26.91
CA PHE A 115 12.77 7.79 25.55
C PHE A 115 14.25 8.19 25.56
N PRO A 116 15.19 7.25 25.28
CA PRO A 116 16.63 7.53 25.34
C PRO A 116 17.13 8.52 24.26
N GLY A 117 16.35 8.77 23.21
CA GLY A 117 16.78 9.58 22.06
C GLY A 117 16.74 11.10 22.26
N ILE A 118 15.89 11.62 23.15
CA ILE A 118 15.66 13.07 23.28
C ILE A 118 16.71 13.75 24.19
N VAL A 119 17.24 13.02 25.17
CA VAL A 119 18.28 13.54 26.08
C VAL A 119 19.62 13.72 25.36
N VAL A 120 19.94 12.84 24.40
CA VAL A 120 21.18 12.93 23.60
C VAL A 120 21.20 14.17 22.72
N LEU A 121 20.08 14.54 22.10
CA LEU A 121 19.99 15.71 21.22
C LEU A 121 20.11 17.03 21.99
N LEU A 122 19.51 17.12 23.18
CA LEU A 122 19.53 18.33 23.99
C LEU A 122 20.91 18.58 24.62
N SER A 123 21.64 17.54 25.01
CA SER A 123 23.02 17.66 25.49
C SER A 123 23.99 18.08 24.37
N MET A 124 23.78 17.63 23.13
CA MET A 124 24.60 18.04 21.97
C MET A 124 24.39 19.51 21.58
N CYS A 125 23.18 20.04 21.75
CA CYS A 125 22.89 21.45 21.45
C CYS A 125 23.52 22.41 22.47
N ALA A 126 23.47 22.07 23.76
CA ALA A 126 24.07 22.89 24.83
C ALA A 126 25.62 22.93 24.76
N LEU A 127 26.26 21.83 24.35
CA LEU A 127 27.71 21.77 24.13
C LEU A 127 28.16 22.58 22.89
N ALA A 128 27.33 22.63 21.84
CA ALA A 128 27.62 23.40 20.63
C ALA A 128 27.51 24.92 20.85
N GLU A 129 26.63 25.37 21.75
CA GLU A 129 26.52 26.79 22.13
C GLU A 129 27.69 27.24 23.01
N THR A 130 28.18 26.38 23.91
CA THR A 130 29.32 26.69 24.78
C THR A 130 30.64 26.79 23.99
N ALA A 131 30.80 25.96 22.94
CA ALA A 131 31.98 26.02 22.06
C ALA A 131 32.00 27.27 21.14
N LYS A 132 30.83 27.88 20.88
CA LYS A 132 30.71 29.09 20.07
C LYS A 132 31.19 30.35 20.79
N SER A 133 31.10 30.41 22.12
CA SER A 133 31.55 31.57 22.89
C SER A 133 33.07 31.62 23.09
N GLU A 134 33.78 30.49 23.03
CA GLU A 134 35.24 30.42 23.26
C GLU A 134 36.09 30.57 21.98
N CYS A 135 35.51 30.38 20.78
CA CYS A 135 36.24 30.50 19.50
C CYS A 135 36.28 31.93 18.91
N GLY A 136 35.60 32.89 19.54
CA GLY A 136 35.51 34.27 19.04
C GLY A 136 36.74 35.15 19.26
N SER A 137 37.79 34.66 19.93
CA SER A 137 38.95 35.49 20.31
C SER A 137 40.30 34.79 20.13
N VAL A 138 40.66 34.38 18.90
CA VAL A 138 42.06 34.09 18.56
C VAL A 138 42.35 34.50 17.11
N THR A 139 42.62 35.79 16.88
CA THR A 139 43.28 36.29 15.68
C THR A 139 44.48 37.14 16.08
N SER A 140 45.66 36.52 16.20
CA SER A 140 46.97 37.12 15.89
C SER A 140 48.11 36.31 16.50
N SER A 141 49.12 36.00 15.68
CA SER A 141 50.40 35.38 16.02
C SER A 141 50.35 33.89 16.39
N MET A 142 50.73 33.03 15.44
CA MET A 142 51.74 31.98 15.63
C MET A 142 51.96 31.27 14.29
N ALA A 143 52.93 31.77 13.54
CA ALA A 143 53.55 31.06 12.44
C ALA A 143 54.76 30.30 13.00
N SER A 144 54.59 29.05 13.39
CA SER A 144 55.64 28.00 13.38
C SER A 144 55.19 26.78 14.20
N HIS A 145 55.27 25.62 13.56
CA HIS A 145 55.04 24.25 14.05
C HIS A 145 53.62 23.66 13.90
N HIS A 146 53.62 22.53 13.19
CA HIS A 146 52.48 21.68 12.85
C HIS A 146 51.69 21.23 14.08
N GLN A 147 50.45 21.70 14.22
CA GLN A 147 49.32 20.93 14.76
C GLN A 147 48.00 21.61 14.36
N ASP A 148 47.12 20.84 13.73
CA ASP A 148 45.87 21.29 13.11
C ASP A 148 44.75 21.48 14.17
N PRO A 149 44.10 22.66 14.25
CA PRO A 149 42.97 22.92 15.16
C PRO A 149 41.77 21.97 14.99
N ALA A 150 41.66 21.26 13.86
CA ALA A 150 40.63 20.26 13.64
C ALA A 150 40.74 19.06 14.60
N LEU A 151 41.93 18.75 15.12
CA LEU A 151 42.16 17.59 15.99
C LEU A 151 41.54 17.75 17.39
N SER A 152 41.48 19.00 17.89
CA SER A 152 40.92 19.32 19.22
C SER A 152 39.39 19.25 19.22
N PHE A 153 38.73 19.60 18.10
CA PHE A 153 37.29 19.45 17.93
C PHE A 153 36.87 17.97 17.86
N PHE A 154 37.71 17.12 17.25
CA PHE A 154 37.48 15.67 17.17
C PHE A 154 37.58 14.97 18.53
N MET A 155 38.51 15.37 19.40
CA MET A 155 38.70 14.70 20.70
C MET A 155 37.57 14.92 21.71
N VAL A 156 36.86 16.05 21.65
CA VAL A 156 35.69 16.33 22.52
C VAL A 156 34.45 15.55 22.06
N ALA A 157 34.24 15.44 20.74
CA ALA A 157 33.18 14.61 20.17
C ALA A 157 33.37 13.10 20.45
N PHE A 158 34.63 12.63 20.50
CA PHE A 158 34.96 11.22 20.78
C PHE A 158 34.60 10.79 22.21
N ARG A 159 34.68 11.69 23.20
CA ARG A 159 34.29 11.37 24.60
C ARG A 159 32.78 11.28 24.80
N ALA A 160 32.00 12.07 24.05
CA ALA A 160 30.54 11.98 24.05
C ALA A 160 30.03 10.69 23.38
N LEU A 161 30.73 10.21 22.34
CA LEU A 161 30.40 8.95 21.69
C LEU A 161 30.59 7.74 22.62
N GLY A 162 31.60 7.77 23.49
CA GLY A 162 31.92 6.70 24.45
C GLY A 162 30.85 6.41 25.51
N MET A 163 30.04 7.41 25.88
CA MET A 163 28.91 7.22 26.81
C MET A 163 27.66 6.65 26.11
N VAL A 164 27.49 6.94 24.82
CA VAL A 164 26.36 6.45 24.01
C VAL A 164 26.56 4.99 23.59
N THR A 165 27.79 4.56 23.32
CA THR A 165 28.13 3.15 23.04
C THR A 165 27.76 2.22 24.20
N HIS A 166 28.01 2.62 25.45
CA HIS A 166 27.74 1.76 26.61
C HIS A 166 26.24 1.47 26.82
N CYS A 167 25.34 2.40 26.47
CA CYS A 167 23.89 2.23 26.59
C CYS A 167 23.26 1.41 25.45
N ILE A 168 23.88 1.39 24.26
CA ILE A 168 23.34 0.70 23.07
C ILE A 168 23.86 -0.74 22.98
N ASP A 169 25.10 -1.00 23.41
CA ASP A 169 25.72 -2.34 23.44
C ASP A 169 25.00 -3.32 24.40
N HIS A 170 24.05 -2.83 25.21
CA HIS A 170 23.20 -3.64 26.09
C HIS A 170 21.74 -3.77 25.61
N SER A 171 21.44 -3.36 24.36
CA SER A 171 20.12 -3.54 23.73
C SER A 171 20.15 -4.68 22.71
N PRO A 172 19.02 -5.37 22.42
CA PRO A 172 19.01 -6.67 21.72
C PRO A 172 19.19 -6.58 20.19
N TRP A 173 19.93 -5.60 19.68
CA TRP A 173 20.11 -5.37 18.23
C TRP A 173 21.43 -5.99 17.71
N PRO A 174 21.45 -6.58 16.49
CA PRO A 174 22.58 -7.41 16.03
C PRO A 174 23.67 -6.67 15.23
N ILE A 175 23.73 -5.32 15.23
CA ILE A 175 24.84 -4.53 14.66
C ILE A 175 25.15 -3.38 15.61
N THR A 176 26.42 -3.22 16.01
CA THR A 176 26.83 -2.17 16.96
C THR A 176 26.94 -0.82 16.26
N LEU A 177 26.66 0.28 16.97
CA LEU A 177 26.82 1.64 16.41
C LEU A 177 28.30 1.95 16.05
N SER A 178 29.24 1.24 16.71
CA SER A 178 30.67 1.24 16.39
C SER A 178 30.96 0.76 14.97
N GLU A 179 30.29 -0.32 14.52
CA GLU A 179 30.38 -0.82 13.15
C GLU A 179 29.77 0.16 12.15
N PHE A 180 28.65 0.79 12.50
CA PHE A 180 28.00 1.79 11.66
C PHE A 180 28.84 3.08 11.49
N SER A 181 29.39 3.62 12.57
CA SER A 181 30.21 4.84 12.55
C SER A 181 31.54 4.65 11.82
N SER A 182 32.19 3.48 11.99
CA SER A 182 33.44 3.16 11.30
C SER A 182 33.26 3.09 9.79
N ASN A 183 32.10 2.59 9.32
CA ASN A 183 31.75 2.54 7.90
C ASN A 183 31.37 3.92 7.34
N PHE A 184 30.76 4.78 8.17
CA PHE A 184 30.33 6.13 7.78
C PHE A 184 31.49 7.13 7.74
N GLN A 185 32.49 7.00 8.63
CA GLN A 185 33.70 7.83 8.63
C GLN A 185 34.58 7.57 7.39
N LEU A 186 34.68 6.30 6.97
CA LEU A 186 35.35 5.89 5.71
C LEU A 186 34.67 6.45 4.45
N PHE A 187 33.35 6.67 4.51
CA PHE A 187 32.57 7.25 3.41
C PHE A 187 32.82 8.75 3.26
N ILE A 188 32.89 9.53 4.36
CA ILE A 188 33.10 10.99 4.28
C ILE A 188 34.53 11.34 3.84
N GLU A 189 35.56 10.61 4.29
CA GLU A 189 36.96 10.88 3.90
C GLU A 189 37.22 10.65 2.40
N GLN A 190 36.41 9.83 1.72
CA GLN A 190 36.53 9.59 0.27
C GLN A 190 35.52 10.37 -0.60
N SER A 191 34.52 11.01 0.00
CA SER A 191 33.49 11.79 -0.70
C SER A 191 33.90 13.22 -1.06
N CYS A 192 35.11 13.66 -0.69
CA CYS A 192 35.62 15.01 -0.92
C CYS A 192 36.08 15.32 -2.36
N ASN A 193 35.46 14.71 -3.38
CA ASN A 193 35.73 15.04 -4.79
C ASN A 193 34.45 15.34 -5.60
N PHE A 194 33.50 16.03 -4.98
CA PHE A 194 32.35 16.63 -5.66
C PHE A 194 32.75 17.91 -6.42
N ASP A 195 33.46 17.75 -7.52
CA ASP A 195 33.87 18.85 -8.41
C ASP A 195 32.72 19.44 -9.25
N TRP A 196 31.48 18.94 -9.09
CA TRP A 196 30.28 19.47 -9.78
C TRP A 196 29.59 20.63 -9.02
N LEU A 197 30.06 20.97 -7.81
CA LEU A 197 29.64 22.16 -7.06
C LEU A 197 30.43 23.43 -7.44
N ARG A 198 31.35 23.38 -8.42
CA ARG A 198 32.04 24.56 -8.97
C ARG A 198 31.41 24.99 -10.30
N PRO A 199 30.86 26.21 -10.42
CA PRO A 199 30.45 26.73 -11.72
C PRO A 199 31.71 27.02 -12.55
N ARG A 200 31.91 26.32 -13.68
CA ARG A 200 32.96 26.67 -14.66
C ARG A 200 32.39 27.58 -15.76
N ARG A 201 33.15 28.65 -15.97
CA ARG A 201 32.97 29.79 -16.86
C ARG A 201 32.78 29.37 -18.32
N GLY A 202 31.86 30.04 -19.01
CA GLY A 202 31.94 30.22 -20.46
C GLY A 202 30.71 29.86 -21.29
N LEU A 203 29.53 30.41 -20.99
CA LEU A 203 28.51 30.72 -22.01
C LEU A 203 27.77 32.03 -21.61
N PRO A 204 27.42 32.92 -22.55
CA PRO A 204 27.18 34.34 -22.28
C PRO A 204 25.69 34.71 -22.10
N PHE A 205 25.44 35.71 -21.23
CA PHE A 205 24.16 36.38 -20.87
C PHE A 205 23.19 35.52 -20.03
N VAL A 206 22.99 35.76 -18.73
CA VAL A 206 22.47 37.00 -18.10
C VAL A 206 23.24 37.37 -16.82
N ARG A 207 23.59 38.66 -16.69
CA ARG A 207 24.19 39.30 -15.50
C ARG A 207 23.11 39.55 -14.43
N ASN A 208 23.42 39.23 -13.17
CA ASN A 208 23.29 40.17 -12.04
C ASN A 208 24.17 39.65 -10.87
N VAL A 209 25.35 40.25 -10.66
CA VAL A 209 25.70 41.32 -9.69
C VAL A 209 25.98 40.76 -8.28
N ALA A 210 27.16 41.12 -7.79
CA ALA A 210 27.91 40.54 -6.68
C ALA A 210 27.37 40.91 -5.29
N GLY A 211 27.61 40.03 -4.32
CA GLY A 211 27.75 40.40 -2.91
C GLY A 211 27.11 39.46 -1.88
N SER A 212 27.72 38.30 -1.59
CA SER A 212 27.67 37.69 -0.25
C SER A 212 28.68 36.54 -0.10
N THR A 213 29.37 36.56 1.04
CA THR A 213 30.33 35.58 1.56
C THR A 213 29.66 34.25 1.92
N LEU A 214 30.48 33.21 2.04
CA LEU A 214 30.15 31.81 2.34
C LEU A 214 29.52 31.61 3.75
N HIS A 215 28.34 32.18 3.98
CA HIS A 215 27.48 31.93 5.14
C HIS A 215 26.06 31.73 4.62
N ASP A 216 25.63 30.47 4.52
CA ASP A 216 24.23 30.01 4.64
C ASP A 216 24.19 28.48 4.48
N VAL A 217 24.72 27.78 5.49
CA VAL A 217 24.32 26.39 5.75
C VAL A 217 23.13 26.48 6.69
N ILE A 218 21.92 26.38 6.13
CA ILE A 218 20.68 26.32 6.90
C ILE A 218 20.66 24.98 7.68
N PRO A 219 20.42 24.98 9.00
CA PRO A 219 20.36 23.78 9.82
C PRO A 219 19.24 22.82 9.37
N TRP A 220 19.57 21.54 9.25
CA TRP A 220 18.65 20.43 8.97
C TRP A 220 17.83 20.04 10.21
N SER A 221 17.17 21.01 10.85
CA SER A 221 16.16 20.74 11.87
C SER A 221 15.11 21.85 11.90
N GLN A 222 13.85 21.41 11.80
CA GLN A 222 12.63 22.21 11.97
C GLN A 222 12.28 23.23 10.87
N SER A 223 11.63 22.76 9.80
CA SER A 223 10.52 23.44 9.08
C SER A 223 10.19 22.67 7.81
N GLY A 224 8.92 22.71 7.37
CA GLY A 224 8.35 21.85 6.33
C GLY A 224 8.93 22.00 4.91
N VAL A 225 10.09 21.39 4.66
CA VAL A 225 10.74 21.33 3.33
C VAL A 225 10.79 19.89 2.81
N HIS A 226 9.68 19.15 2.87
CA HIS A 226 9.58 17.85 2.17
C HIS A 226 9.13 17.98 0.71
N ASN A 227 8.34 19.00 0.33
CA ASN A 227 7.81 19.11 -1.03
C ASN A 227 8.76 19.74 -2.07
N HIS A 228 9.65 20.65 -1.68
CA HIS A 228 10.51 21.31 -2.67
C HIS A 228 11.67 20.42 -3.17
N MET A 229 12.19 19.54 -2.31
CA MET A 229 13.29 18.65 -2.68
C MET A 229 12.78 17.49 -3.54
N GLU A 230 11.57 16.98 -3.29
CA GLU A 230 10.95 15.93 -4.10
C GLU A 230 10.56 16.44 -5.50
N VAL A 231 10.04 17.68 -5.60
CA VAL A 231 9.73 18.31 -6.90
C VAL A 231 11.02 18.61 -7.68
N HIS A 232 12.06 19.15 -7.05
CA HIS A 232 13.35 19.37 -7.71
C HIS A 232 14.03 18.07 -8.12
N MET A 233 14.01 17.02 -7.28
CA MET A 233 14.59 15.72 -7.61
C MET A 233 13.80 15.01 -8.72
N ARG A 234 12.47 15.13 -8.76
CA ARG A 234 11.64 14.61 -9.87
C ARG A 234 11.88 15.37 -11.18
N LEU A 235 12.06 16.69 -11.14
CA LEU A 235 12.46 17.51 -12.29
C LEU A 235 13.87 17.15 -12.79
N HIS A 236 14.83 16.97 -11.88
CA HIS A 236 16.19 16.52 -12.20
C HIS A 236 16.21 15.07 -12.72
N TRP A 237 15.33 14.20 -12.23
CA TRP A 237 15.15 12.84 -12.75
C TRP A 237 14.57 12.86 -14.17
N ALA A 238 13.57 13.69 -14.44
CA ALA A 238 13.00 13.86 -15.79
C ALA A 238 14.02 14.43 -16.79
N LEU A 239 14.83 15.41 -16.37
CA LEU A 239 15.95 15.94 -17.17
C LEU A 239 17.06 14.90 -17.38
N GLY A 240 17.43 14.17 -16.32
CA GLY A 240 18.44 13.11 -16.37
C GLY A 240 18.03 11.90 -17.22
N ALA A 241 16.74 11.54 -17.23
CA ALA A 241 16.18 10.52 -18.10
C ALA A 241 16.22 10.95 -19.58
N TRP A 242 15.97 12.23 -19.86
CA TRP A 242 16.04 12.79 -21.22
C TRP A 242 17.48 12.87 -21.74
N ASP A 243 18.44 13.27 -20.91
CA ASP A 243 19.87 13.27 -21.25
C ASP A 243 20.40 11.84 -21.46
N ASN A 244 20.00 10.89 -20.60
CA ASN A 244 20.31 9.46 -20.78
C ASN A 244 19.75 8.95 -22.11
N ARG A 245 18.50 9.31 -22.44
CA ARG A 245 17.88 8.92 -23.71
C ARG A 245 18.72 9.40 -24.88
N LYS A 246 19.07 10.68 -24.92
CA LYS A 246 19.86 11.28 -26.01
C LYS A 246 21.24 10.66 -26.16
N TYR A 247 21.94 10.46 -25.05
CA TYR A 247 23.26 9.84 -25.06
C TYR A 247 23.23 8.42 -25.62
N TRP A 248 22.31 7.59 -25.12
CA TRP A 248 22.21 6.21 -25.58
C TRP A 248 21.66 6.11 -27.00
N GLU A 249 20.72 6.97 -27.39
CA GLU A 249 20.27 7.09 -28.77
C GLU A 249 21.44 7.42 -29.72
N HIS A 250 22.26 8.41 -29.35
CA HIS A 250 23.45 8.77 -30.12
C HIS A 250 24.45 7.61 -30.21
N LYS A 251 24.79 6.96 -29.08
CA LYS A 251 25.75 5.85 -29.06
C LYS A 251 25.25 4.63 -29.83
N MET A 252 23.97 4.27 -29.69
CA MET A 252 23.33 3.16 -30.41
C MET A 252 23.30 3.40 -31.91
N LYS A 253 23.09 4.65 -32.36
CA LYS A 253 23.13 5.03 -33.79
C LYS A 253 24.56 5.10 -34.34
N ALA A 254 25.51 5.64 -33.58
CA ALA A 254 26.84 6.00 -34.10
C ALA A 254 27.82 4.82 -34.17
N SER A 255 27.75 3.82 -33.29
CA SER A 255 28.72 2.71 -33.28
C SER A 255 28.21 1.41 -32.59
N PRO A 256 27.25 0.70 -33.20
CA PRO A 256 26.70 -0.56 -32.65
C PRO A 256 27.78 -1.60 -32.28
N GLY A 257 28.82 -1.73 -33.11
CA GLY A 257 29.92 -2.69 -32.89
C GLY A 257 30.93 -2.28 -31.80
N LYS A 258 31.02 -0.99 -31.43
CA LYS A 258 31.90 -0.52 -30.33
C LYS A 258 31.21 -0.57 -28.98
N LEU A 259 29.88 -0.61 -28.94
CA LEU A 259 29.10 -0.75 -27.70
C LEU A 259 29.36 -2.09 -26.99
N ALA A 260 29.67 -3.15 -27.75
CA ALA A 260 30.11 -4.44 -27.19
C ALA A 260 31.42 -4.38 -26.39
N GLN A 261 32.17 -3.26 -26.43
CA GLN A 261 33.39 -3.03 -25.65
C GLN A 261 33.12 -2.32 -24.30
N PHE A 262 31.91 -1.80 -24.06
CA PHE A 262 31.49 -1.24 -22.77
C PHE A 262 31.08 -2.35 -21.80
N ARG A 263 31.94 -3.36 -21.60
CA ARG A 263 31.72 -4.44 -20.63
C ARG A 263 32.51 -4.17 -19.36
N PHE A 264 31.93 -3.42 -18.43
CA PHE A 264 32.64 -3.10 -17.19
C PHE A 264 32.68 -4.26 -16.19
N ALA A 265 31.71 -5.18 -16.23
CA ALA A 265 31.70 -6.39 -15.39
C ALA A 265 32.82 -7.38 -15.72
N ASP A 266 33.44 -7.29 -16.91
CA ASP A 266 34.51 -8.19 -17.34
C ASP A 266 35.90 -7.82 -16.78
N LYS A 267 35.99 -6.76 -15.95
CA LYS A 267 37.22 -6.36 -15.26
C LYS A 267 37.33 -6.87 -13.82
N LEU A 268 36.26 -7.45 -13.27
CA LEU A 268 36.24 -8.07 -11.94
C LEU A 268 36.20 -9.59 -12.10
N ASP A 269 37.23 -10.27 -11.60
CA ASP A 269 37.25 -11.74 -11.56
C ASP A 269 36.44 -12.20 -10.34
N PHE A 270 35.14 -12.40 -10.54
CA PHE A 270 34.25 -12.90 -9.49
C PHE A 270 34.63 -14.30 -9.01
N CYS A 271 35.36 -15.08 -9.83
CA CYS A 271 35.85 -16.38 -9.43
C CYS A 271 37.06 -16.29 -8.52
N GLU A 272 37.97 -15.34 -8.73
CA GLU A 272 39.03 -15.09 -7.76
C GLU A 272 38.48 -14.63 -6.41
N LEU A 273 37.48 -13.75 -6.44
CA LEU A 273 36.86 -13.23 -5.23
C LEU A 273 36.05 -14.29 -4.44
N ALA A 274 35.31 -15.15 -5.15
CA ALA A 274 34.65 -16.30 -4.51
C ALA A 274 35.68 -17.27 -3.88
N ARG A 275 36.91 -17.31 -4.39
CA ARG A 275 37.99 -18.17 -3.87
C ARG A 275 38.55 -17.60 -2.58
N GLU A 276 38.82 -16.29 -2.56
CA GLU A 276 39.31 -15.59 -1.37
C GLU A 276 38.29 -15.61 -0.22
N LEU A 277 37.00 -15.60 -0.54
CA LEU A 277 35.91 -15.65 0.43
C LEU A 277 35.43 -17.09 0.74
N GLU A 278 36.07 -18.11 0.16
CA GLU A 278 35.72 -19.53 0.32
C GLU A 278 34.23 -19.84 0.01
N LEU A 279 33.64 -19.13 -0.95
CA LEU A 279 32.24 -19.26 -1.32
C LEU A 279 32.04 -20.38 -2.36
N ALA A 280 31.18 -21.34 -2.04
CA ALA A 280 30.74 -22.36 -3.01
C ALA A 280 29.73 -21.79 -4.03
N VAL A 281 28.98 -20.75 -3.63
CA VAL A 281 28.03 -20.03 -4.49
C VAL A 281 28.22 -18.52 -4.31
N ILE A 282 28.28 -17.77 -5.41
CA ILE A 282 28.41 -16.31 -5.38
C ILE A 282 27.29 -15.64 -6.17
N ARG A 283 26.57 -14.71 -5.53
CA ARG A 283 25.51 -13.92 -6.17
C ARG A 283 25.93 -12.46 -6.24
N VAL A 284 25.92 -11.91 -7.44
CA VAL A 284 26.38 -10.55 -7.71
C VAL A 284 25.24 -9.73 -8.30
N LEU A 285 24.85 -8.64 -7.66
CA LEU A 285 23.93 -7.66 -8.23
C LEU A 285 24.73 -6.55 -8.92
N VAL A 286 24.38 -6.19 -10.14
CA VAL A 286 25.00 -5.11 -10.92
C VAL A 286 23.92 -4.07 -11.24
N LEU A 287 23.94 -2.93 -10.55
CA LEU A 287 22.96 -1.85 -10.69
C LEU A 287 23.53 -0.67 -11.50
N GLY A 288 22.71 -0.11 -12.38
CA GLY A 288 23.10 1.00 -13.26
C GLY A 288 24.04 0.55 -14.38
N SER A 289 23.73 -0.62 -14.93
CA SER A 289 24.57 -1.32 -15.88
C SER A 289 24.43 -0.81 -17.32
N GLY A 290 23.47 0.07 -17.59
CA GLY A 290 23.19 0.58 -18.93
C GLY A 290 22.61 -0.48 -19.88
N PRO A 291 22.48 -0.17 -21.18
CA PRO A 291 21.78 -1.03 -22.14
C PRO A 291 22.54 -2.28 -22.59
N VAL A 292 23.77 -2.52 -22.09
CA VAL A 292 24.71 -3.54 -22.62
C VAL A 292 25.16 -4.54 -21.55
N ALA A 293 24.31 -4.86 -20.59
CA ALA A 293 24.62 -5.81 -19.53
C ALA A 293 23.50 -6.84 -19.35
N ALA A 294 23.88 -8.09 -19.16
CA ALA A 294 22.97 -9.21 -19.02
C ALA A 294 23.18 -9.94 -17.70
N THR A 295 22.10 -10.57 -17.23
CA THR A 295 22.17 -11.56 -16.17
C THR A 295 22.86 -12.81 -16.71
N ARG A 296 23.92 -13.29 -16.04
CA ARG A 296 24.68 -14.47 -16.48
C ARG A 296 25.06 -15.36 -15.30
N SER A 297 25.02 -16.67 -15.52
CA SER A 297 25.64 -17.64 -14.62
C SER A 297 27.06 -17.95 -15.09
N PHE A 298 27.97 -18.21 -14.17
CA PHE A 298 29.35 -18.59 -14.45
C PHE A 298 29.79 -19.70 -13.50
N THR A 299 30.82 -20.44 -13.90
CA THR A 299 31.42 -21.49 -13.07
C THR A 299 32.91 -21.26 -13.00
N CYS A 300 33.43 -21.29 -11.79
CA CYS A 300 34.83 -21.08 -11.50
C CYS A 300 35.61 -22.37 -11.64
N SER A 301 36.88 -22.26 -12.04
CA SER A 301 37.76 -23.42 -12.28
C SER A 301 37.95 -24.33 -11.08
N TYR A 302 37.72 -23.85 -9.85
CA TYR A 302 37.82 -24.61 -8.59
C TYR A 302 36.45 -25.04 -8.03
N GLY A 303 35.37 -24.90 -8.80
CA GLY A 303 34.06 -25.49 -8.50
C GLY A 303 33.01 -24.55 -7.92
N ALA A 304 33.34 -23.30 -7.57
CA ALA A 304 32.33 -22.31 -7.19
C ALA A 304 31.42 -21.97 -8.38
N VAL A 305 30.13 -21.79 -8.12
CA VAL A 305 29.15 -21.39 -9.14
C VAL A 305 28.66 -19.99 -8.81
N GLY A 306 28.56 -19.12 -9.81
CA GLY A 306 28.14 -17.75 -9.61
C GLY A 306 27.04 -17.30 -10.54
N GLU A 307 26.31 -16.28 -10.13
CA GLU A 307 25.39 -15.55 -10.99
C GLU A 307 25.60 -14.04 -10.83
N THR A 308 25.59 -13.32 -11.94
CA THR A 308 25.48 -11.87 -11.96
C THR A 308 24.08 -11.49 -12.43
N ILE A 309 23.36 -10.68 -11.67
CA ILE A 309 22.05 -10.13 -12.03
C ILE A 309 22.23 -8.66 -12.38
N SER A 310 21.87 -8.28 -13.61
CA SER A 310 22.04 -6.90 -14.08
C SER A 310 20.71 -6.16 -14.09
N CYS A 311 20.64 -5.04 -13.35
CA CYS A 311 19.43 -4.25 -13.19
C CYS A 311 19.68 -2.76 -13.49
N ASP A 312 18.67 -2.11 -14.06
CA ASP A 312 18.73 -0.67 -14.37
C ASP A 312 17.33 -0.04 -14.37
N ALA A 313 17.18 1.11 -13.70
CA ALA A 313 15.93 1.87 -13.65
C ALA A 313 15.46 2.35 -15.04
N PHE A 314 16.37 2.51 -15.99
CA PHE A 314 16.05 2.91 -17.36
C PHE A 314 16.00 1.74 -18.36
N SER A 315 15.96 0.49 -17.89
CA SER A 315 15.89 -0.70 -18.78
C SER A 315 14.75 -0.61 -19.81
N ARG A 316 13.57 -0.09 -19.41
CA ARG A 316 12.44 0.11 -20.33
C ARG A 316 12.75 1.12 -21.43
N LEU A 317 13.41 2.23 -21.09
CA LEU A 317 13.84 3.26 -22.03
C LEU A 317 14.85 2.69 -23.03
N TYR A 318 15.81 1.88 -22.55
CA TYR A 318 16.79 1.23 -23.42
C TYR A 318 16.15 0.29 -24.43
N ARG A 319 15.17 -0.51 -24.00
CA ARG A 319 14.41 -1.42 -24.90
C ARG A 319 13.63 -0.64 -25.95
N GLN A 320 13.07 0.52 -25.60
CA GLN A 320 12.41 1.39 -26.57
C GLN A 320 13.42 1.96 -27.58
N LEU A 321 14.55 2.51 -27.11
CA LEU A 321 15.61 3.02 -27.97
C LEU A 321 16.19 1.93 -28.89
N ALA A 322 16.25 0.68 -28.42
CA ALA A 322 16.66 -0.48 -29.20
C ALA A 322 15.78 -0.68 -30.43
N VAL A 323 14.46 -0.61 -30.24
CA VAL A 323 13.47 -0.71 -31.33
C VAL A 323 13.62 0.48 -32.29
N GLU A 324 13.77 1.70 -31.76
CA GLU A 324 13.89 2.93 -32.55
C GLU A 324 15.19 2.99 -33.37
N THR A 325 16.28 2.39 -32.87
CA THR A 325 17.60 2.43 -33.50
C THR A 325 17.99 1.14 -34.24
N GLY A 326 17.18 0.09 -34.11
CA GLY A 326 17.52 -1.26 -34.59
C GLY A 326 18.69 -1.91 -33.81
N PHE A 327 19.09 -1.33 -32.67
CA PHE A 327 20.16 -1.87 -31.85
C PHE A 327 19.70 -3.12 -31.10
N THR A 328 20.46 -4.21 -31.22
CA THR A 328 20.23 -5.44 -30.43
C THR A 328 21.45 -5.68 -29.56
N PRO A 329 21.33 -5.66 -28.21
CA PRO A 329 22.45 -5.90 -27.32
C PRO A 329 22.89 -7.38 -27.44
N PRO A 330 24.19 -7.67 -27.47
CA PRO A 330 24.69 -9.03 -27.70
C PRO A 330 24.27 -10.05 -26.64
N GLU A 331 24.12 -9.60 -25.39
CA GLU A 331 23.87 -10.49 -24.24
C GLU A 331 22.46 -10.29 -23.65
N GLY A 332 21.66 -9.37 -24.20
CA GLY A 332 20.35 -9.00 -23.68
C GLY A 332 20.38 -7.69 -22.88
N PHE A 333 19.18 -7.20 -22.55
CA PHE A 333 18.98 -5.99 -21.73
C PHE A 333 18.93 -6.34 -20.24
N PRO A 334 19.36 -5.43 -19.34
CA PRO A 334 19.19 -5.62 -17.91
C PRO A 334 17.71 -5.69 -17.54
N GLU A 335 17.42 -6.21 -16.35
CA GLU A 335 16.08 -6.17 -15.77
C GLU A 335 15.74 -4.75 -15.31
N TYR A 336 14.45 -4.42 -15.32
CA TYR A 336 13.98 -3.16 -14.75
C TYR A 336 13.92 -3.30 -13.22
N CYS A 337 14.65 -2.45 -12.51
CA CYS A 337 14.53 -2.34 -11.06
C CYS A 337 14.94 -0.96 -10.58
N ASP A 338 14.09 -0.34 -9.77
CA ASP A 338 14.44 0.85 -9.02
C ASP A 338 15.20 0.46 -7.75
N VAL A 339 16.29 1.17 -7.44
CA VAL A 339 17.14 0.85 -6.27
C VAL A 339 16.33 0.94 -4.97
N GLU A 340 15.33 1.84 -4.91
CA GLU A 340 14.46 2.07 -3.75
C GLU A 340 13.44 0.94 -3.53
N GLU A 341 13.27 0.06 -4.51
CA GLU A 341 12.29 -1.03 -4.50
C GLU A 341 12.93 -2.43 -4.57
N LEU A 342 14.24 -2.53 -4.37
CA LEU A 342 14.97 -3.81 -4.37
C LEU A 342 14.38 -4.84 -3.39
N TRP A 343 13.78 -4.40 -2.28
CA TRP A 343 13.17 -5.26 -1.26
C TRP A 343 11.89 -5.97 -1.72
N HIS A 344 11.21 -5.45 -2.74
CA HIS A 344 10.06 -6.11 -3.36
C HIS A 344 10.48 -7.17 -4.37
N VAL A 345 11.67 -7.01 -4.95
CA VAL A 345 12.15 -7.86 -6.05
C VAL A 345 13.06 -8.97 -5.53
N TYR A 346 13.91 -8.67 -4.54
CA TYR A 346 14.88 -9.61 -4.00
C TYR A 346 14.72 -9.77 -2.48
N PRO A 347 14.83 -11.00 -1.95
CA PRO A 347 14.84 -11.25 -0.52
C PRO A 347 15.93 -10.48 0.22
N LYS A 348 15.75 -10.36 1.54
CA LYS A 348 16.80 -9.85 2.43
C LYS A 348 18.04 -10.75 2.35
N GLU A 349 19.24 -10.16 2.40
CA GLU A 349 20.52 -10.88 2.41
C GLU A 349 20.65 -11.88 1.24
N TYR A 350 20.25 -11.48 0.04
CA TYR A 350 20.22 -12.34 -1.14
C TYR A 350 21.53 -12.32 -1.97
N PHE A 351 22.26 -11.20 -1.96
CA PHE A 351 23.46 -11.00 -2.76
C PHE A 351 24.74 -11.03 -1.92
N HIS A 352 25.77 -11.68 -2.42
CA HIS A 352 27.10 -11.69 -1.81
C HIS A 352 27.90 -10.44 -2.21
N ILE A 353 27.65 -9.93 -3.41
CA ILE A 353 28.25 -8.69 -3.90
C ILE A 353 27.15 -7.83 -4.50
N VAL A 354 27.14 -6.56 -4.16
CA VAL A 354 26.30 -5.55 -4.83
C VAL A 354 27.24 -4.52 -5.45
N TYR A 355 27.29 -4.46 -6.77
CA TYR A 355 28.04 -3.49 -7.55
C TYR A 355 27.09 -2.43 -8.10
N VAL A 356 27.35 -1.17 -7.81
CA VAL A 356 26.53 -0.04 -8.22
C VAL A 356 27.36 0.90 -9.07
N SER A 357 26.92 1.17 -10.30
CA SER A 357 27.57 2.10 -11.23
C SER A 357 26.57 3.18 -11.64
N ASN A 358 26.74 4.42 -11.19
CA ASN A 358 25.85 5.56 -11.50
C ASN A 358 24.34 5.36 -11.19
N ALA A 359 23.93 4.26 -10.54
CA ALA A 359 22.51 3.99 -10.28
C ALA A 359 21.92 4.89 -9.19
N LEU A 360 22.74 5.37 -8.24
CA LEU A 360 22.29 6.26 -7.17
C LEU A 360 21.90 7.65 -7.69
N ASP A 361 22.45 8.08 -8.84
CA ASP A 361 22.08 9.34 -9.50
C ASP A 361 20.66 9.32 -10.10
N HIS A 362 20.08 8.12 -10.18
CA HIS A 362 18.75 7.88 -10.72
C HIS A 362 17.73 7.55 -9.62
N THR A 363 18.11 7.74 -8.35
CA THR A 363 17.22 7.55 -7.19
C THR A 363 16.58 8.87 -6.77
N VAL A 364 15.31 8.81 -6.38
CA VAL A 364 14.59 9.96 -5.84
C VAL A 364 14.96 10.16 -4.37
N HIS A 365 15.27 9.08 -3.65
CA HIS A 365 15.75 9.14 -2.27
C HIS A 365 17.04 8.31 -2.07
N PRO A 366 18.24 8.89 -2.31
CA PRO A 366 19.52 8.16 -2.26
C PRO A 366 19.78 7.40 -0.95
N LEU A 367 19.36 7.96 0.20
CA LEU A 367 19.47 7.28 1.50
C LEU A 367 18.58 6.04 1.60
N ARG A 368 17.40 6.06 0.99
CA ARG A 368 16.51 4.88 0.92
C ARG A 368 17.14 3.86 -0.01
N GLY A 369 17.67 4.29 -1.15
CA GLY A 369 18.43 3.43 -2.07
C GLY A 369 19.59 2.71 -1.36
N LEU A 370 20.42 3.43 -0.60
CA LEU A 370 21.50 2.84 0.19
C LEU A 370 21.01 1.83 1.24
N LYS A 371 19.91 2.12 1.94
CA LYS A 371 19.29 1.18 2.87
C LYS A 371 18.83 -0.10 2.17
N MET A 372 18.27 0.01 0.97
CA MET A 372 17.81 -1.14 0.20
C MET A 372 18.97 -1.96 -0.35
N LEU A 373 20.08 -1.33 -0.77
CA LEU A 373 21.31 -2.01 -1.16
C LEU A 373 21.87 -2.85 0.00
N LEU A 374 21.90 -2.29 1.21
CA LEU A 374 22.33 -3.01 2.41
C LEU A 374 21.34 -4.10 2.83
N TRP A 375 20.05 -3.91 2.58
CA TRP A 375 19.01 -4.89 2.91
C TRP A 375 19.17 -6.19 2.10
N VAL A 376 19.46 -6.08 0.80
CA VAL A 376 19.63 -7.23 -0.08
C VAL A 376 21.04 -7.83 -0.03
N LEU A 377 22.01 -7.15 0.60
CA LEU A 377 23.38 -7.63 0.75
C LEU A 377 23.49 -8.57 1.96
N HIS A 378 24.20 -9.69 1.79
CA HIS A 378 24.57 -10.58 2.89
C HIS A 378 25.36 -9.83 3.98
N LYS A 379 25.26 -10.28 5.24
CA LYS A 379 26.00 -9.70 6.38
C LYS A 379 27.52 -9.67 6.18
N ASN A 380 28.06 -10.65 5.46
CA ASN A 380 29.49 -10.74 5.09
C ASN A 380 29.72 -10.39 3.61
N GLY A 381 28.74 -9.76 2.97
CA GLY A 381 28.78 -9.38 1.56
C GLY A 381 29.53 -8.08 1.32
N MET A 382 29.87 -7.81 0.06
CA MET A 382 30.61 -6.63 -0.35
C MET A 382 29.77 -5.67 -1.18
N LEU A 383 29.71 -4.40 -0.78
CA LEU A 383 29.11 -3.31 -1.55
C LEU A 383 30.21 -2.54 -2.28
N LEU A 384 30.15 -2.52 -3.61
CA LEU A 384 31.05 -1.78 -4.47
C LEU A 384 30.30 -0.60 -5.10
N LEU A 385 30.62 0.63 -4.69
CA LEU A 385 30.03 1.84 -5.24
C LEU A 385 31.00 2.49 -6.22
N ARG A 386 30.53 2.74 -7.44
CA ARG A 386 31.29 3.46 -8.46
C ARG A 386 30.46 4.57 -9.07
N HIS A 387 31.07 5.74 -9.13
CA HIS A 387 30.49 6.95 -9.72
C HIS A 387 31.40 7.44 -10.85
N LEU A 388 30.84 7.59 -12.05
CA LEU A 388 31.46 8.11 -13.27
C LEU A 388 30.84 9.47 -13.58
N ARG A 389 31.62 10.38 -14.20
CA ARG A 389 31.15 11.72 -14.59
C ARG A 389 29.81 11.64 -15.34
N ASN A 390 28.92 12.58 -15.01
CA ASN A 390 27.55 12.59 -15.48
C ASN A 390 27.47 12.69 -17.02
N ILE A 391 26.52 11.98 -17.61
CA ILE A 391 26.35 11.82 -19.07
C ILE A 391 26.12 13.18 -19.76
N SER A 392 25.51 14.14 -19.07
CA SER A 392 25.30 15.50 -19.56
C SER A 392 26.62 16.27 -19.82
N GLN A 393 27.70 15.98 -19.10
CA GLN A 393 29.02 16.57 -19.38
C GLN A 393 29.72 15.90 -20.58
N LEU A 394 29.47 14.62 -20.83
CA LEU A 394 30.03 13.89 -21.98
C LEU A 394 29.44 14.36 -23.32
N LEU A 395 28.19 14.82 -23.33
CA LEU A 395 27.54 15.41 -24.51
C LEU A 395 28.06 16.82 -24.85
N ALA A 396 28.63 17.54 -23.87
CA ALA A 396 29.24 18.86 -24.10
C ALA A 396 30.65 18.76 -24.72
N ASP A 397 31.33 17.63 -24.54
CA ASP A 397 32.73 17.41 -24.93
C ASP A 397 32.89 16.69 -26.29
N ASP A 398 31.81 16.46 -27.06
CA ASP A 398 31.83 15.79 -28.38
C ASP A 398 32.60 16.57 -29.50
N GLY A 399 33.43 17.55 -29.11
CA GLY A 399 34.44 18.19 -29.96
C GLY A 399 35.89 17.76 -29.70
N ALA A 400 36.20 16.96 -28.67
CA ALA A 400 37.57 16.55 -28.38
C ALA A 400 37.67 15.04 -28.05
N ALA A 401 38.35 14.30 -28.92
CA ALA A 401 38.69 12.90 -28.69
C ALA A 401 39.60 12.78 -27.45
N VAL A 402 39.05 12.34 -26.31
CA VAL A 402 39.84 11.97 -25.14
C VAL A 402 39.90 10.46 -25.04
N SER A 403 41.00 9.89 -25.53
CA SER A 403 41.45 8.55 -25.19
C SER A 403 41.96 8.54 -23.73
N ALA A 404 41.21 7.93 -22.82
CA ALA A 404 41.71 7.58 -21.49
C ALA A 404 41.67 6.06 -21.31
N SER A 405 42.70 5.40 -21.81
CA SER A 405 42.99 3.99 -21.54
C SER A 405 43.47 3.83 -20.09
N TYR A 406 42.58 3.44 -19.17
CA TYR A 406 43.02 2.84 -17.89
C TYR A 406 43.25 1.34 -18.10
N LYS A 407 44.53 0.98 -18.32
CA LYS A 407 45.03 -0.40 -18.19
C LYS A 407 45.06 -0.75 -16.70
N VAL A 408 44.18 -1.62 -16.25
CA VAL A 408 44.29 -2.25 -14.92
C VAL A 408 45.24 -3.42 -15.07
N LYS A 409 46.45 -3.28 -14.53
CA LYS A 409 47.41 -4.38 -14.35
C LYS A 409 47.11 -5.04 -13.01
N ALA A 410 46.83 -6.35 -13.03
CA ALA A 410 46.77 -7.28 -11.90
C ALA A 410 45.73 -7.00 -10.80
N VAL A 411 45.02 -8.06 -10.41
CA VAL A 411 43.94 -8.09 -9.42
C VAL A 411 44.36 -7.62 -8.01
N GLY A 412 45.68 -7.58 -7.73
CA GLY A 412 46.23 -7.12 -6.46
C GLY A 412 46.08 -5.62 -6.15
N ASP A 413 45.85 -4.75 -7.14
CA ASP A 413 45.71 -3.30 -6.88
C ASP A 413 44.25 -2.87 -6.60
N VAL A 414 43.25 -3.65 -7.03
CA VAL A 414 41.83 -3.37 -6.72
C VAL A 414 41.53 -3.61 -5.25
N LEU A 415 42.18 -4.59 -4.62
CA LEU A 415 42.05 -4.87 -3.19
C LEU A 415 42.58 -3.73 -2.28
N LYS A 416 43.32 -2.76 -2.84
CA LYS A 416 43.81 -1.58 -2.09
C LYS A 416 42.92 -0.34 -2.19
N SER A 417 41.87 -0.33 -3.03
CA SER A 417 41.11 0.89 -3.34
C SER A 417 39.60 0.71 -3.19
N ILE A 418 39.15 0.44 -1.96
CA ILE A 418 37.74 0.27 -1.52
C ILE A 418 37.35 -1.20 -1.40
N ALA A 419 37.63 -1.77 -0.22
CA ALA A 419 36.92 -2.92 0.33
C ALA A 419 36.53 -2.54 1.76
N ILE A 420 35.24 -2.30 2.03
CA ILE A 420 34.73 -2.24 3.39
C ILE A 420 34.50 -3.70 3.80
N TRP A 421 35.44 -4.26 4.57
CA TRP A 421 35.35 -5.63 5.09
C TRP A 421 34.69 -5.62 6.48
N LEU A 422 33.55 -6.31 6.61
CA LEU A 422 32.74 -6.39 7.84
C LEU A 422 32.97 -7.71 8.60
N GLY A 423 34.21 -8.01 8.96
CA GLY A 423 34.58 -9.15 9.80
C GLY A 423 35.33 -8.73 11.08
N PRO A 424 35.24 -9.49 12.18
CA PRO A 424 35.91 -9.11 13.43
C PRO A 424 37.43 -9.28 13.33
N ARG A 425 38.17 -8.18 13.54
CA ARG A 425 39.62 -8.20 13.76
C ARG A 425 39.93 -8.83 15.12
N ARG A 426 40.51 -10.03 15.15
CA ARG A 426 41.40 -10.44 16.25
C ARG A 426 42.78 -10.80 15.72
N ASN A 427 43.77 -10.19 16.38
CA ASN A 427 45.18 -10.17 16.06
C ASN A 427 45.77 -11.55 15.74
N ARG A 428 46.55 -11.61 14.67
CA ARG A 428 47.58 -12.63 14.46
C ARG A 428 48.62 -12.49 15.58
N GLN A 429 48.69 -13.42 16.52
CA GLN A 429 49.92 -13.82 17.22
C GLN A 429 49.65 -15.04 18.12
N HIS A 430 50.59 -15.99 18.08
CA HIS A 430 50.75 -17.23 18.87
C HIS A 430 50.23 -18.57 18.30
N LEU A 431 51.21 -19.37 17.82
CA LEU A 431 51.20 -20.83 17.80
C LEU A 431 51.07 -21.40 19.22
N GLN A 432 50.28 -22.47 19.41
CA GLN A 432 50.70 -23.81 19.90
C GLN A 432 49.48 -24.65 20.39
N LEU A 433 49.42 -25.89 19.86
CA LEU A 433 49.06 -27.19 20.49
C LEU A 433 48.41 -27.12 21.89
N PHE A 434 47.23 -27.68 22.20
CA PHE A 434 46.72 -29.07 22.18
C PHE A 434 45.17 -28.99 22.37
N ALA A 435 44.29 -29.91 21.95
CA ALA A 435 44.22 -31.37 22.20
C ALA A 435 43.19 -32.04 21.23
N PRO A 436 42.98 -33.38 21.24
CA PRO A 436 42.91 -34.26 20.05
C PRO A 436 41.50 -34.45 19.44
N PRO A 437 41.40 -35.14 18.27
CA PRO A 437 40.20 -35.19 17.45
C PRO A 437 39.18 -36.21 18.00
N LEU A 438 37.89 -35.84 17.94
CA LEU A 438 36.81 -36.82 17.92
C LEU A 438 36.88 -37.59 16.59
N PRO A 439 36.68 -38.92 16.61
CA PRO A 439 37.00 -39.79 15.49
C PRO A 439 36.12 -39.51 14.27
N LEU A 440 36.78 -39.48 13.11
CA LEU A 440 36.20 -39.61 11.78
C LEU A 440 35.32 -40.86 11.71
N SER A 441 34.01 -40.68 11.84
CA SER A 441 33.04 -41.62 11.28
C SER A 441 31.86 -40.84 10.71
N ALA A 442 31.64 -41.06 9.41
CA ALA A 442 30.55 -40.53 8.57
C ALA A 442 30.58 -39.03 8.22
N VAL A 443 31.53 -38.64 7.36
CA VAL A 443 31.26 -37.57 6.37
C VAL A 443 30.24 -38.14 5.38
N PRO A 444 29.04 -37.55 5.19
CA PRO A 444 28.19 -37.91 4.06
C PRO A 444 28.94 -37.56 2.77
N ARG A 445 29.14 -38.56 1.91
CA ARG A 445 29.68 -38.44 0.55
C ARG A 445 29.20 -37.15 -0.12
N ALA A 446 30.13 -36.43 -0.75
CA ALA A 446 29.83 -35.40 -1.74
C ALA A 446 28.65 -35.85 -2.62
N MET A 447 27.55 -35.09 -2.63
CA MET A 447 26.38 -35.44 -3.45
C MET A 447 26.80 -35.38 -4.92
N ALA A 448 26.82 -36.54 -5.56
CA ALA A 448 27.06 -36.68 -6.98
C ALA A 448 26.02 -35.86 -7.77
N LYS A 449 26.46 -35.19 -8.84
CA LYS A 449 25.58 -34.51 -9.79
C LYS A 449 24.56 -35.54 -10.32
N PRO A 450 23.24 -35.23 -10.35
CA PRO A 450 22.25 -36.18 -10.81
C PRO A 450 22.46 -36.55 -12.29
N HIS A 451 22.23 -37.82 -12.62
CA HIS A 451 22.30 -38.32 -13.99
C HIS A 451 21.08 -37.88 -14.79
N ALA A 452 19.89 -37.93 -14.19
CA ALA A 452 18.63 -37.56 -14.82
C ALA A 452 17.67 -36.90 -13.82
N THR A 453 16.69 -36.15 -14.34
CA THR A 453 15.65 -35.51 -13.53
C THR A 453 14.27 -35.96 -14.02
N LEU A 454 13.41 -36.40 -13.11
CA LEU A 454 12.05 -36.83 -13.39
C LEU A 454 11.06 -35.95 -12.64
N ILE A 455 10.08 -35.41 -13.33
CA ILE A 455 9.10 -34.48 -12.75
C ILE A 455 7.70 -35.01 -13.02
N PHE A 456 6.91 -35.19 -11.97
CA PHE A 456 5.50 -35.55 -12.07
C PHE A 456 4.63 -34.33 -11.85
N SER A 457 3.56 -34.20 -12.63
CA SER A 457 2.46 -33.30 -12.33
C SER A 457 1.16 -34.08 -12.35
N ARG A 458 0.44 -34.11 -11.22
CA ARG A 458 -0.93 -34.61 -11.23
C ARG A 458 -1.78 -33.61 -12.01
N HIS A 459 -2.64 -34.12 -12.89
CA HIS A 459 -3.56 -33.26 -13.63
C HIS A 459 -4.33 -32.31 -12.69
N GLY A 460 -4.60 -31.10 -13.16
CA GLY A 460 -5.42 -30.15 -12.42
C GLY A 460 -6.82 -30.68 -12.11
N GLU A 461 -7.52 -30.09 -11.16
CA GLU A 461 -8.89 -30.44 -10.78
C GLU A 461 -9.81 -30.57 -12.02
N SER A 462 -10.50 -31.72 -12.16
CA SER A 462 -11.43 -31.94 -13.27
C SER A 462 -12.86 -31.51 -12.92
N GLN A 463 -13.71 -31.25 -13.91
CA GLN A 463 -15.12 -30.90 -13.68
C GLN A 463 -15.84 -31.95 -12.81
N TRP A 464 -15.57 -33.24 -13.01
CA TRP A 464 -16.18 -34.30 -12.20
C TRP A 464 -15.57 -34.45 -10.80
N ASN A 465 -14.41 -33.83 -10.53
CA ASN A 465 -13.96 -33.65 -9.16
C ASN A 465 -14.87 -32.64 -8.43
N VAL A 466 -15.25 -31.56 -9.10
CA VAL A 466 -16.22 -30.55 -8.60
C VAL A 466 -17.59 -31.19 -8.40
N ASP A 467 -18.05 -31.97 -9.39
CA ASP A 467 -19.37 -32.63 -9.35
C ASP A 467 -19.41 -33.86 -8.43
N ASN A 468 -18.32 -34.17 -7.71
CA ASN A 468 -18.21 -35.29 -6.77
C ASN A 468 -18.48 -36.70 -7.38
N ARG A 469 -18.18 -36.91 -8.66
CA ARG A 469 -18.39 -38.19 -9.36
C ARG A 469 -17.13 -39.06 -9.43
N PHE A 470 -17.30 -40.36 -9.60
CA PHE A 470 -16.19 -41.26 -9.97
C PHE A 470 -15.86 -41.09 -11.46
N THR A 471 -14.67 -40.58 -11.76
CA THR A 471 -14.28 -40.22 -13.14
C THR A 471 -13.70 -41.39 -13.93
N GLY A 472 -12.70 -42.09 -13.37
CA GLY A 472 -12.03 -43.18 -14.05
C GLY A 472 -11.49 -42.78 -15.43
N TRP A 473 -11.78 -43.60 -16.45
CA TRP A 473 -11.35 -43.36 -17.84
C TRP A 473 -12.26 -42.42 -18.63
N VAL A 474 -13.32 -41.87 -18.02
CA VAL A 474 -14.19 -40.90 -18.70
C VAL A 474 -13.40 -39.63 -19.01
N ASP A 475 -13.59 -39.12 -20.22
CA ASP A 475 -12.81 -38.02 -20.76
C ASP A 475 -13.38 -36.64 -20.39
N VAL A 476 -13.20 -36.30 -19.11
CA VAL A 476 -13.69 -35.05 -18.52
C VAL A 476 -12.65 -33.94 -18.61
N ASP A 477 -13.13 -32.70 -18.79
CA ASP A 477 -12.29 -31.49 -18.87
C ASP A 477 -11.81 -31.00 -17.48
N LEU A 478 -10.85 -30.07 -17.48
CA LEU A 478 -10.40 -29.34 -16.29
C LEU A 478 -11.47 -28.34 -15.84
N SER A 479 -11.59 -28.14 -14.52
CA SER A 479 -12.34 -27.02 -13.95
C SER A 479 -11.57 -25.71 -14.15
N ALA A 480 -12.22 -24.56 -13.90
CA ALA A 480 -11.52 -23.26 -13.93
C ALA A 480 -10.31 -23.23 -12.97
N LYS A 481 -10.44 -23.85 -11.79
CA LYS A 481 -9.33 -24.03 -10.85
C LYS A 481 -8.26 -24.97 -11.41
N GLY A 482 -8.65 -26.08 -12.02
CA GLY A 482 -7.71 -27.01 -12.66
C GLY A 482 -6.88 -26.38 -13.78
N LEU A 483 -7.44 -25.42 -14.53
CA LEU A 483 -6.69 -24.63 -15.52
C LEU A 483 -5.63 -23.76 -14.84
N GLY A 484 -5.97 -23.10 -13.72
CA GLY A 484 -5.02 -22.31 -12.95
C GLY A 484 -3.89 -23.16 -12.34
N GLU A 485 -4.23 -24.33 -11.80
CA GLU A 485 -3.26 -25.31 -11.27
C GLU A 485 -2.26 -25.77 -12.35
N ALA A 486 -2.74 -26.04 -13.56
CA ALA A 486 -1.89 -26.44 -14.68
C ALA A 486 -0.91 -25.32 -15.12
N LYS A 487 -1.38 -24.07 -15.18
CA LYS A 487 -0.52 -22.92 -15.50
C LYS A 487 0.53 -22.68 -14.40
N SER A 488 0.12 -22.77 -13.14
CA SER A 488 1.01 -22.62 -11.98
C SER A 488 2.14 -23.65 -11.99
N ALA A 489 1.85 -24.91 -12.34
CA ALA A 489 2.88 -25.93 -12.52
C ALA A 489 3.94 -25.51 -13.56
N GLY A 490 3.54 -24.89 -14.67
CA GLY A 490 4.46 -24.34 -15.67
C GLY A 490 5.29 -23.17 -15.16
N SER A 491 4.67 -22.23 -14.46
CA SER A 491 5.38 -21.11 -13.82
C SER A 491 6.45 -21.58 -12.84
N LEU A 492 6.19 -22.65 -12.08
CA LEU A 492 7.15 -23.26 -11.15
C LEU A 492 8.32 -23.93 -11.88
N LEU A 493 8.06 -24.63 -12.99
CA LEU A 493 9.14 -25.17 -13.83
C LEU A 493 10.04 -24.03 -14.35
N LYS A 494 9.43 -22.91 -14.76
CA LYS A 494 10.13 -21.73 -15.27
C LYS A 494 10.98 -21.05 -14.19
N SER A 495 10.44 -20.84 -13.00
CA SER A 495 11.13 -20.16 -11.91
C SER A 495 12.33 -20.96 -11.38
N GLU A 496 12.24 -22.29 -11.40
CA GLU A 496 13.34 -23.20 -11.04
C GLU A 496 14.34 -23.41 -12.18
N GLY A 497 14.13 -22.77 -13.34
CA GLY A 497 15.02 -22.88 -14.50
C GLY A 497 15.03 -24.26 -15.16
N ILE A 498 14.00 -25.08 -14.93
CA ILE A 498 13.95 -26.47 -15.39
C ILE A 498 13.72 -26.52 -16.91
N LYS A 499 14.60 -27.24 -17.61
CA LYS A 499 14.49 -27.53 -19.04
C LYS A 499 14.07 -28.97 -19.26
N VAL A 500 12.88 -29.17 -19.83
CA VAL A 500 12.30 -30.48 -20.11
C VAL A 500 12.76 -30.94 -21.49
N ASP A 501 13.30 -32.16 -21.57
CA ASP A 501 13.73 -32.74 -22.84
C ASP A 501 12.61 -33.52 -23.55
N MET A 502 11.71 -34.12 -22.75
CA MET A 502 10.58 -34.89 -23.25
C MET A 502 9.48 -34.96 -22.20
N ALA A 503 8.22 -34.96 -22.65
CA ALA A 503 7.06 -35.08 -21.78
C ALA A 503 6.20 -36.31 -22.12
N PHE A 504 5.55 -36.87 -21.11
CA PHE A 504 4.60 -37.98 -21.23
C PHE A 504 3.26 -37.63 -20.59
N THR A 505 2.16 -38.01 -21.23
CA THR A 505 0.81 -37.81 -20.68
C THR A 505 -0.17 -38.94 -21.05
N SER A 506 -1.37 -38.93 -20.47
CA SER A 506 -2.39 -39.94 -20.72
C SER A 506 -3.23 -39.63 -21.98
N TYR A 507 -4.21 -40.47 -22.29
CA TYR A 507 -5.20 -40.21 -23.36
C TYR A 507 -6.42 -39.39 -22.88
N LEU A 508 -6.38 -38.87 -21.66
CA LEU A 508 -7.49 -38.12 -21.06
C LEU A 508 -7.22 -36.62 -21.13
N LYS A 509 -8.18 -35.85 -21.64
CA LYS A 509 -8.11 -34.40 -21.88
C LYS A 509 -7.57 -33.63 -20.69
N ARG A 510 -7.99 -33.96 -19.47
CA ARG A 510 -7.50 -33.30 -18.24
C ARG A 510 -5.99 -33.41 -18.04
N ALA A 511 -5.39 -34.56 -18.34
CA ALA A 511 -3.94 -34.74 -18.24
C ALA A 511 -3.21 -34.07 -19.42
N ILE A 512 -3.75 -34.21 -20.63
CA ILE A 512 -3.23 -33.57 -21.85
C ILE A 512 -3.18 -32.04 -21.67
N LYS A 513 -4.31 -31.42 -21.31
CA LYS A 513 -4.37 -29.97 -21.06
C LYS A 513 -3.46 -29.54 -19.93
N THR A 514 -3.30 -30.35 -18.89
CA THR A 514 -2.34 -30.05 -17.82
C THR A 514 -0.91 -30.03 -18.36
N CYS A 515 -0.55 -31.02 -19.20
CA CYS A 515 0.76 -31.08 -19.85
C CYS A 515 1.01 -29.86 -20.73
N ASP A 516 0.07 -29.57 -21.63
CA ASP A 516 0.20 -28.51 -22.63
C ASP A 516 0.29 -27.13 -21.95
N LEU A 517 -0.58 -26.84 -20.98
CA LEU A 517 -0.56 -25.58 -20.24
C LEU A 517 0.71 -25.42 -19.38
N ALA A 518 1.20 -26.50 -18.78
CA ALA A 518 2.44 -26.45 -18.00
C ALA A 518 3.65 -26.17 -18.91
N LEU A 519 3.75 -26.84 -20.06
CA LEU A 519 4.81 -26.58 -21.04
C LEU A 519 4.69 -25.18 -21.67
N GLU A 520 3.47 -24.71 -21.94
CA GLU A 520 3.21 -23.35 -22.42
C GLU A 520 3.70 -22.29 -21.44
N ASN A 521 3.30 -22.38 -20.17
CA ASN A 521 3.69 -21.40 -19.16
C ASN A 521 5.17 -21.51 -18.76
N ALA A 522 5.81 -22.64 -19.06
CA ALA A 522 7.24 -22.83 -18.93
C ALA A 522 8.05 -22.36 -20.16
N ASP A 523 7.40 -21.78 -21.17
CA ASP A 523 7.95 -21.40 -22.49
C ASP A 523 8.63 -22.57 -23.23
N GLN A 524 8.03 -23.77 -23.16
CA GLN A 524 8.59 -25.04 -23.62
C GLN A 524 7.63 -25.87 -24.48
N LEU A 525 6.74 -25.22 -25.25
CA LEU A 525 5.80 -25.90 -26.17
C LEU A 525 6.48 -26.77 -27.25
N PHE A 526 7.76 -26.55 -27.54
CA PHE A 526 8.53 -27.33 -28.51
C PHE A 526 8.90 -28.74 -28.00
N VAL A 527 8.74 -29.01 -26.70
CA VAL A 527 9.10 -30.28 -26.08
C VAL A 527 8.25 -31.42 -26.65
N PRO A 528 8.86 -32.53 -27.12
CA PRO A 528 8.12 -33.68 -27.60
C PRO A 528 7.21 -34.28 -26.51
N VAL A 529 5.93 -34.47 -26.83
CA VAL A 529 4.93 -35.05 -25.91
C VAL A 529 4.43 -36.40 -26.42
N GLU A 530 4.75 -37.48 -25.70
CA GLU A 530 4.22 -38.82 -25.99
C GLU A 530 2.98 -39.11 -25.14
N LYS A 531 1.92 -39.61 -25.77
CA LYS A 531 0.65 -39.93 -25.10
C LYS A 531 0.48 -41.44 -25.00
N SER A 532 0.02 -41.94 -23.84
CA SER A 532 -0.24 -43.37 -23.65
C SER A 532 -1.46 -43.65 -22.78
N TRP A 533 -2.33 -44.55 -23.23
CA TRP A 533 -3.45 -45.06 -22.44
C TRP A 533 -2.99 -45.75 -21.15
N ARG A 534 -1.76 -46.27 -21.11
CA ARG A 534 -1.18 -46.89 -19.91
C ARG A 534 -1.02 -45.88 -18.78
N LEU A 535 -0.97 -44.58 -19.06
CA LEU A 535 -0.95 -43.52 -18.06
C LEU A 535 -2.33 -43.03 -17.63
N ASN A 536 -3.43 -43.58 -18.16
CA ASN A 536 -4.80 -43.23 -17.73
C ASN A 536 -5.00 -43.49 -16.23
N GLU A 537 -5.98 -42.81 -15.62
CA GLU A 537 -6.42 -43.02 -14.23
C GLU A 537 -6.81 -44.49 -13.97
N ARG A 538 -6.92 -44.89 -12.71
CA ARG A 538 -7.55 -46.17 -12.33
C ARG A 538 -9.00 -46.23 -12.83
N MET A 539 -9.40 -47.34 -13.46
CA MET A 539 -10.78 -47.58 -13.88
C MET A 539 -11.67 -47.93 -12.69
N TYR A 540 -12.70 -47.11 -12.42
CA TYR A 540 -13.61 -47.30 -11.28
C TYR A 540 -14.79 -48.26 -11.58
N GLY A 541 -14.78 -48.89 -12.76
CA GLY A 541 -15.78 -49.87 -13.16
C GLY A 541 -17.21 -49.36 -13.07
N GLY A 542 -18.12 -50.16 -12.50
CA GLY A 542 -19.52 -49.81 -12.33
C GLY A 542 -19.79 -48.62 -11.41
N LEU A 543 -18.78 -48.10 -10.70
CA LEU A 543 -18.90 -46.85 -9.95
C LEU A 543 -18.78 -45.61 -10.83
N THR A 544 -18.23 -45.75 -12.03
CA THR A 544 -17.96 -44.63 -12.96
C THR A 544 -19.23 -43.84 -13.25
N GLY A 545 -19.17 -42.52 -13.12
CA GLY A 545 -20.30 -41.60 -13.31
C GLY A 545 -21.20 -41.42 -12.08
N LEU A 546 -21.15 -42.33 -11.10
CA LEU A 546 -21.95 -42.20 -9.88
C LEU A 546 -21.43 -41.09 -8.97
N ASP A 547 -22.35 -40.41 -8.28
CA ASP A 547 -21.99 -39.50 -7.19
C ASP A 547 -21.43 -40.31 -6.02
N LYS A 548 -20.29 -39.86 -5.48
CA LYS A 548 -19.59 -40.57 -4.40
C LYS A 548 -20.38 -40.61 -3.11
N LYS A 549 -21.16 -39.56 -2.78
CA LYS A 549 -21.98 -39.50 -1.55
C LYS A 549 -23.18 -40.43 -1.68
N GLU A 550 -23.85 -40.45 -2.83
CA GLU A 550 -24.95 -41.38 -3.09
C GLU A 550 -24.47 -42.84 -3.09
N THR A 551 -23.30 -43.10 -3.66
CA THR A 551 -22.66 -44.43 -3.63
C THR A 551 -22.37 -44.86 -2.19
N VAL A 552 -21.86 -43.95 -1.35
CA VAL A 552 -21.64 -44.21 0.09
C VAL A 552 -22.96 -44.48 0.81
N LYS A 553 -24.03 -43.73 0.52
CA LYS A 553 -25.37 -43.99 1.08
C LYS A 553 -25.90 -45.37 0.68
N LYS A 554 -25.67 -45.78 -0.58
CA LYS A 554 -26.20 -47.03 -1.14
C LYS A 554 -25.42 -48.27 -0.70
N HIS A 555 -24.10 -48.18 -0.64
CA HIS A 555 -23.21 -49.34 -0.43
C HIS A 555 -22.45 -49.34 0.90
N GLY A 556 -22.55 -48.26 1.69
CA GLY A 556 -21.83 -48.10 2.94
C GLY A 556 -20.44 -47.49 2.77
N ALA A 557 -20.02 -46.68 3.75
CA ALA A 557 -18.75 -45.95 3.71
C ALA A 557 -17.52 -46.88 3.68
N ASP A 558 -17.55 -47.99 4.44
CA ASP A 558 -16.44 -48.94 4.48
C ASP A 558 -16.27 -49.67 3.15
N GLN A 559 -17.36 -50.10 2.51
CA GLN A 559 -17.30 -50.77 1.22
C GLN A 559 -16.78 -49.83 0.12
N VAL A 560 -17.28 -48.59 0.07
CA VAL A 560 -16.79 -47.59 -0.88
C VAL A 560 -15.33 -47.22 -0.59
N ARG A 561 -14.91 -47.19 0.68
CA ARG A 561 -13.49 -47.01 1.05
C ARG A 561 -12.65 -48.15 0.51
N VAL A 562 -13.07 -49.42 0.70
CA VAL A 562 -12.37 -50.59 0.14
C VAL A 562 -12.22 -50.45 -1.37
N TRP A 563 -13.31 -50.20 -2.11
CA TRP A 563 -13.24 -50.01 -3.56
C TRP A 563 -12.36 -48.84 -4.01
N ARG A 564 -12.24 -47.78 -3.21
CA ARG A 564 -11.42 -46.60 -3.55
C ARG A 564 -9.95 -46.74 -3.16
N ARG A 565 -9.66 -47.45 -2.07
CA ARG A 565 -8.38 -47.36 -1.34
C ARG A 565 -7.68 -48.68 -1.16
N SER A 566 -8.35 -49.81 -1.35
CA SER A 566 -7.66 -51.09 -1.34
C SER A 566 -6.60 -51.13 -2.45
N PHE A 567 -5.48 -51.76 -2.09
CA PHE A 567 -4.41 -52.09 -3.01
C PHE A 567 -4.86 -53.11 -4.06
N ASP A 568 -5.59 -54.15 -3.66
CA ASP A 568 -5.86 -55.38 -4.43
C ASP A 568 -7.34 -55.68 -4.67
N VAL A 569 -8.26 -54.89 -4.13
CA VAL A 569 -9.72 -55.06 -4.32
C VAL A 569 -10.24 -54.02 -5.33
N PRO A 570 -10.65 -54.45 -6.53
CA PRO A 570 -11.27 -53.57 -7.51
C PRO A 570 -12.75 -53.30 -7.19
N PRO A 571 -13.33 -52.18 -7.64
CA PRO A 571 -14.77 -51.99 -7.72
C PRO A 571 -15.45 -53.02 -8.63
N PRO A 572 -16.79 -53.16 -8.59
CA PRO A 572 -17.52 -53.97 -9.55
C PRO A 572 -17.17 -53.59 -11.00
N PRO A 573 -17.08 -54.55 -11.94
CA PRO A 573 -16.84 -54.26 -13.35
C PRO A 573 -17.95 -53.40 -13.94
N ILE A 574 -17.60 -52.58 -14.94
CA ILE A 574 -18.59 -51.81 -15.69
C ILE A 574 -19.40 -52.74 -16.62
N ASP A 575 -20.70 -52.46 -16.76
CA ASP A 575 -21.59 -53.18 -17.66
C ASP A 575 -21.23 -52.93 -19.14
N ASP A 576 -21.41 -53.96 -19.98
CA ASP A 576 -21.11 -53.85 -21.41
C ASP A 576 -21.98 -52.79 -22.11
N ASP A 577 -23.22 -52.62 -21.66
CA ASP A 577 -24.17 -51.65 -22.18
C ASP A 577 -23.98 -50.22 -21.62
N SER A 578 -23.16 -50.03 -20.59
CA SER A 578 -22.88 -48.71 -20.02
C SER A 578 -22.32 -47.74 -21.07
N GLU A 579 -22.75 -46.48 -21.01
CA GLU A 579 -22.18 -45.40 -21.83
C GLU A 579 -20.72 -45.07 -21.46
N PHE A 580 -20.31 -45.36 -20.22
CA PHE A 580 -18.95 -45.09 -19.74
C PHE A 580 -17.97 -46.25 -19.99
N ASN A 581 -18.39 -47.28 -20.72
CA ASN A 581 -17.54 -48.42 -21.06
C ASN A 581 -16.43 -47.98 -22.05
N PRO A 582 -15.13 -48.01 -21.66
CA PRO A 582 -14.05 -47.53 -22.53
C PRO A 582 -13.92 -48.34 -23.82
N ALA A 583 -14.40 -49.59 -23.87
CA ALA A 583 -14.37 -50.39 -25.10
C ALA A 583 -15.21 -49.79 -26.25
N LYS A 584 -16.10 -48.83 -25.95
CA LYS A 584 -16.91 -48.09 -26.93
C LYS A 584 -16.22 -46.83 -27.47
N GLU A 585 -15.14 -46.40 -26.85
CA GLU A 585 -14.44 -45.15 -27.20
C GLU A 585 -13.49 -45.36 -28.39
N LYS A 586 -13.63 -44.52 -29.43
CA LYS A 586 -12.86 -44.65 -30.67
C LYS A 586 -11.33 -44.60 -30.44
N LYS A 587 -10.88 -43.84 -29.45
CA LYS A 587 -9.45 -43.67 -29.13
C LYS A 587 -8.78 -44.94 -28.58
N TYR A 588 -9.54 -45.97 -28.21
CA TYR A 588 -9.02 -47.26 -27.77
C TYR A 588 -9.29 -48.38 -28.79
N ALA A 589 -9.84 -48.07 -29.97
CA ALA A 589 -10.22 -49.09 -30.97
C ALA A 589 -9.05 -49.93 -31.48
N ALA A 590 -7.81 -49.41 -31.41
CA ALA A 590 -6.59 -50.12 -31.80
C ALA A 590 -6.00 -51.02 -30.71
N LEU A 591 -6.57 -51.01 -29.49
CA LEU A 591 -6.11 -51.85 -28.38
C LEU A 591 -6.80 -53.22 -28.42
N ASN A 592 -6.13 -54.26 -27.94
CA ASN A 592 -6.81 -55.53 -27.72
C ASN A 592 -7.89 -55.33 -26.65
N LYS A 593 -9.07 -55.93 -26.83
CA LYS A 593 -10.15 -55.82 -25.85
C LYS A 593 -9.75 -56.28 -24.45
N ALA A 594 -8.80 -57.22 -24.34
CA ALA A 594 -8.24 -57.69 -23.07
C ALA A 594 -7.39 -56.64 -22.34
N ASP A 595 -6.83 -55.65 -23.07
CA ASP A 595 -6.03 -54.56 -22.50
C ASP A 595 -6.90 -53.41 -21.96
N ILE A 596 -8.20 -53.41 -22.27
CA ILE A 596 -9.15 -52.37 -21.83
C ILE A 596 -9.83 -52.84 -20.54
N PRO A 597 -9.50 -52.27 -19.36
CA PRO A 597 -10.02 -52.77 -18.10
C PRO A 597 -11.50 -52.42 -17.93
N LYS A 598 -12.29 -53.38 -17.44
CA LYS A 598 -13.66 -53.13 -16.96
C LYS A 598 -13.70 -52.55 -15.55
N THR A 599 -12.64 -52.72 -14.77
CA THR A 599 -12.43 -52.19 -13.41
C THR A 599 -10.96 -52.41 -13.04
N GLU A 600 -10.43 -51.65 -12.09
CA GLU A 600 -9.05 -51.81 -11.61
C GLU A 600 -8.95 -51.60 -10.10
N CYS A 601 -8.01 -52.31 -9.48
CA CYS A 601 -7.38 -51.94 -8.22
C CYS A 601 -6.07 -51.17 -8.42
N LEU A 602 -5.40 -50.75 -7.34
CA LEU A 602 -4.10 -50.08 -7.48
C LEU A 602 -3.04 -51.06 -8.01
N LYS A 603 -3.11 -52.34 -7.62
CA LYS A 603 -2.27 -53.42 -8.15
C LYS A 603 -2.47 -53.62 -9.66
N ASP A 604 -3.70 -53.59 -10.15
CA ASP A 604 -3.99 -53.67 -11.60
C ASP A 604 -3.45 -52.44 -12.33
N THR A 605 -3.63 -51.25 -11.73
CA THR A 605 -3.10 -49.99 -12.26
C THR A 605 -1.57 -50.05 -12.37
N ILE A 606 -0.89 -50.63 -11.37
CA ILE A 606 0.57 -50.87 -11.39
C ILE A 606 0.95 -51.81 -12.54
N ALA A 607 0.28 -52.95 -12.66
CA ALA A 607 0.53 -53.91 -13.74
C ALA A 607 0.34 -53.30 -15.14
N ARG A 608 -0.55 -52.31 -15.28
CA ARG A 608 -0.74 -51.55 -16.52
C ARG A 608 0.31 -50.47 -16.75
N VAL A 609 0.71 -49.72 -15.72
CA VAL A 609 1.62 -48.57 -15.85
C VAL A 609 3.08 -49.01 -16.02
N MET A 610 3.52 -50.04 -15.28
CA MET A 610 4.94 -50.42 -15.23
C MET A 610 5.55 -50.85 -16.56
N PRO A 611 4.85 -51.61 -17.43
CA PRO A 611 5.36 -51.89 -18.77
C PRO A 611 5.69 -50.63 -19.58
N PHE A 612 4.91 -49.55 -19.41
CA PHE A 612 5.17 -48.27 -20.08
C PHE A 612 6.35 -47.52 -19.46
N TRP A 613 6.48 -47.58 -18.13
CA TRP A 613 7.65 -47.06 -17.44
C TRP A 613 8.93 -47.72 -17.99
N GLU A 614 8.95 -49.04 -18.10
CA GLU A 614 10.12 -49.81 -18.57
C GLU A 614 10.41 -49.59 -20.05
N SER A 615 9.38 -49.50 -20.90
CA SER A 615 9.55 -49.41 -22.35
C SER A 615 9.77 -47.99 -22.87
N ALA A 616 9.27 -46.95 -22.20
CA ALA A 616 9.25 -45.58 -22.72
C ALA A 616 9.93 -44.56 -21.78
N ILE A 617 9.56 -44.51 -20.50
CA ILE A 617 10.04 -43.44 -19.58
C ILE A 617 11.47 -43.72 -19.09
N ALA A 618 11.73 -44.92 -18.55
CA ALA A 618 13.02 -45.29 -17.99
C ALA A 618 14.17 -45.28 -19.02
N PRO A 619 13.99 -45.71 -20.29
CA PRO A 619 15.03 -45.60 -21.30
C PRO A 619 15.47 -44.15 -21.59
N GLU A 620 14.53 -43.20 -21.57
CA GLU A 620 14.86 -41.78 -21.77
C GLU A 620 15.58 -41.19 -20.56
N LEU A 621 15.17 -41.55 -19.34
CA LEU A 621 15.92 -41.20 -18.12
C LEU A 621 17.33 -41.79 -18.13
N LYS A 622 17.54 -43.02 -18.62
CA LYS A 622 18.88 -43.62 -18.75
C LYS A 622 19.78 -42.86 -19.70
N LYS A 623 19.23 -42.10 -20.66
CA LYS A 623 19.99 -41.19 -21.53
C LYS A 623 20.38 -39.87 -20.85
N GLY A 624 20.01 -39.68 -19.59
CA GLY A 624 20.30 -38.47 -18.81
C GLY A 624 19.34 -37.31 -19.05
N LYS A 625 18.16 -37.60 -19.61
CA LYS A 625 17.15 -36.58 -19.95
C LYS A 625 16.35 -36.11 -18.74
N THR A 626 15.86 -34.88 -18.82
CA THR A 626 14.84 -34.31 -17.93
C THR A 626 13.46 -34.63 -18.47
N ILE A 627 12.69 -35.44 -17.73
CA ILE A 627 11.39 -35.95 -18.17
C ILE A 627 10.27 -35.34 -17.35
N PHE A 628 9.24 -34.83 -18.03
CA PHE A 628 8.01 -34.33 -17.41
C PHE A 628 6.84 -35.29 -17.65
N VAL A 629 6.14 -35.72 -16.60
CA VAL A 629 5.02 -36.66 -16.70
C VAL A 629 3.76 -36.04 -16.11
N ALA A 630 2.81 -35.65 -16.96
CA ALA A 630 1.51 -35.14 -16.57
C ALA A 630 0.46 -36.26 -16.59
N ALA A 631 0.08 -36.77 -15.42
CA ALA A 631 -0.76 -37.97 -15.32
C ALA A 631 -1.74 -37.92 -14.13
N HIS A 632 -2.32 -39.07 -13.80
CA HIS A 632 -3.33 -39.22 -12.75
C HIS A 632 -2.73 -39.74 -11.45
N GLY A 633 -3.40 -39.50 -10.32
CA GLY A 633 -2.87 -39.79 -9.00
C GLY A 633 -2.42 -41.24 -8.83
N ASN A 634 -3.26 -42.22 -9.22
CA ASN A 634 -2.91 -43.64 -9.09
C ASN A 634 -1.85 -44.09 -10.08
N SER A 635 -1.81 -43.50 -11.28
CA SER A 635 -0.78 -43.79 -12.28
C SER A 635 0.59 -43.28 -11.84
N ILE A 636 0.63 -42.11 -11.18
CA ILE A 636 1.87 -41.59 -10.59
C ILE A 636 2.27 -42.44 -9.38
N ARG A 637 1.33 -42.78 -8.48
CA ARG A 637 1.59 -43.70 -7.34
C ARG A 637 2.20 -45.01 -7.79
N ALA A 638 1.75 -45.56 -8.92
CA ALA A 638 2.29 -46.80 -9.46
C ALA A 638 3.80 -46.71 -9.65
N ILE A 639 4.31 -45.61 -10.20
CA ILE A 639 5.74 -45.39 -10.40
C ILE A 639 6.43 -45.03 -9.08
N LEU A 640 5.84 -44.14 -8.27
CA LEU A 640 6.40 -43.71 -6.99
C LEU A 640 6.59 -44.87 -6.02
N LYS A 641 5.74 -45.89 -6.04
CA LYS A 641 5.89 -47.08 -5.21
C LYS A 641 7.27 -47.73 -5.39
N PHE A 642 7.76 -47.82 -6.64
CA PHE A 642 9.06 -48.41 -6.95
C PHE A 642 10.22 -47.45 -6.67
N LEU A 643 10.06 -46.16 -6.97
CA LEU A 643 11.10 -45.16 -6.71
C LEU A 643 11.34 -44.98 -5.20
N GLU A 644 10.28 -44.84 -4.41
CA GLU A 644 10.36 -44.56 -2.97
C GLU A 644 10.50 -45.82 -2.10
N GLY A 645 10.33 -47.01 -2.70
CA GLY A 645 10.34 -48.29 -1.98
C GLY A 645 9.20 -48.39 -0.95
N ILE A 646 8.01 -47.92 -1.31
CA ILE A 646 6.83 -47.88 -0.42
C ILE A 646 6.15 -49.26 -0.41
N SER A 647 5.75 -49.73 0.78
CA SER A 647 5.04 -51.02 0.96
C SER A 647 3.66 -51.01 0.30
N ASP A 648 3.04 -52.19 0.15
CA ASP A 648 1.68 -52.30 -0.40
C ASP A 648 0.63 -51.64 0.50
N ASP A 649 0.86 -51.65 1.82
CA ASP A 649 -0.04 -51.03 2.80
C ASP A 649 0.08 -49.50 2.78
N ASP A 650 1.31 -48.98 2.73
CA ASP A 650 1.59 -47.54 2.85
C ASP A 650 1.24 -46.75 1.58
N ILE A 651 1.35 -47.36 0.40
CA ILE A 651 1.14 -46.66 -0.89
C ILE A 651 -0.31 -46.18 -1.06
N THR A 652 -1.26 -46.85 -0.41
CA THR A 652 -2.68 -46.49 -0.44
C THR A 652 -2.97 -45.15 0.25
N GLY A 653 -2.07 -44.73 1.16
CA GLY A 653 -2.13 -43.48 1.92
C GLY A 653 -1.35 -42.31 1.31
N LEU A 654 -0.49 -42.54 0.30
CA LEU A 654 0.30 -41.48 -0.33
C LEU A 654 -0.61 -40.55 -1.14
N GLU A 655 -0.69 -39.26 -0.81
CA GLU A 655 -1.46 -38.28 -1.56
C GLU A 655 -0.57 -37.36 -2.40
N ILE A 656 -0.98 -37.14 -3.65
CA ILE A 656 -0.25 -36.30 -4.61
C ILE A 656 -1.12 -35.06 -4.90
N PRO A 657 -0.67 -33.84 -4.51
CA PRO A 657 -1.39 -32.59 -4.74
C PRO A 657 -1.54 -32.27 -6.23
N THR A 658 -2.61 -31.56 -6.57
CA THR A 658 -2.81 -30.99 -7.92
C THR A 658 -2.02 -29.69 -8.06
N GLY A 659 -1.54 -29.38 -9.27
CA GLY A 659 -0.87 -28.12 -9.57
C GLY A 659 0.51 -27.90 -8.94
N ARG A 660 1.08 -28.92 -8.27
CA ARG A 660 2.42 -28.87 -7.67
C ARG A 660 3.32 -29.94 -8.30
N PRO A 661 4.29 -29.56 -9.14
CA PRO A 661 5.22 -30.53 -9.72
C PRO A 661 6.07 -31.20 -8.63
N LEU A 662 6.19 -32.52 -8.70
CA LEU A 662 7.01 -33.36 -7.82
C LEU A 662 8.27 -33.79 -8.59
N MET A 663 9.44 -33.37 -8.13
CA MET A 663 10.72 -33.59 -8.79
C MET A 663 11.58 -34.63 -8.07
N TYR A 664 12.17 -35.52 -8.86
CA TYR A 664 13.15 -36.53 -8.46
C TYR A 664 14.45 -36.34 -9.23
N ASN A 665 15.56 -36.40 -8.51
CA ASN A 665 16.88 -36.52 -9.09
C ASN A 665 17.31 -37.98 -9.03
N LEU A 666 17.79 -38.54 -10.14
CA LEU A 666 18.14 -39.94 -10.27
C LEU A 666 19.63 -40.11 -10.58
N ASP A 667 20.24 -41.18 -10.09
CA ASP A 667 21.58 -41.59 -10.51
C ASP A 667 21.56 -42.37 -11.84
N SER A 668 22.72 -42.83 -12.30
CA SER A 668 22.86 -43.56 -13.57
C SER A 668 22.14 -44.91 -13.59
N ASP A 669 21.84 -45.47 -12.41
CA ASP A 669 21.05 -46.70 -12.25
C ASP A 669 19.55 -46.41 -12.10
N LEU A 670 19.13 -45.15 -12.27
CA LEU A 670 17.79 -44.64 -12.00
C LEU A 670 17.34 -44.76 -10.54
N LYS A 671 18.27 -44.89 -9.60
CA LYS A 671 17.93 -44.84 -8.17
C LYS A 671 17.76 -43.39 -7.75
N PRO A 672 16.73 -43.06 -6.98
CA PRO A 672 16.50 -41.69 -6.57
C PRO A 672 17.53 -41.23 -5.53
N ILE A 673 17.99 -40.01 -5.72
CA ILE A 673 18.95 -39.32 -4.86
C ILE A 673 18.15 -38.58 -3.79
N ALA A 674 18.56 -38.70 -2.52
CA ALA A 674 17.86 -38.08 -1.41
C ALA A 674 17.83 -36.56 -1.54
N SER A 675 16.66 -35.96 -1.26
CA SER A 675 16.48 -34.52 -1.21
C SER A 675 16.29 -34.07 0.23
N ALA A 676 16.99 -33.01 0.64
CA ALA A 676 16.79 -32.38 1.94
C ALA A 676 15.39 -31.75 2.10
N ASP A 677 14.72 -31.46 0.98
CA ASP A 677 13.40 -30.85 0.92
C ASP A 677 12.27 -31.88 0.74
N ALA A 678 12.57 -33.18 0.89
CA ALA A 678 11.57 -34.23 0.79
C ALA A 678 10.56 -34.14 1.96
N ILE A 679 9.27 -34.27 1.64
CA ILE A 679 8.19 -34.21 2.63
C ILE A 679 7.64 -35.62 2.85
N ALA A 680 7.66 -36.09 4.10
CA ALA A 680 7.13 -37.39 4.48
C ALA A 680 5.70 -37.62 3.94
N PRO A 681 5.37 -38.81 3.39
CA PRO A 681 6.15 -40.05 3.44
C PRO A 681 7.20 -40.20 2.33
N LEU A 682 7.41 -39.20 1.46
CA LEU A 682 8.45 -39.24 0.44
C LEU A 682 9.83 -39.08 1.08
N LYS A 683 10.79 -39.90 0.65
CA LYS A 683 12.18 -39.89 1.11
C LYS A 683 13.10 -39.18 0.12
N PHE A 684 12.75 -39.17 -1.16
CA PHE A 684 13.63 -38.64 -2.21
C PHE A 684 13.02 -37.49 -3.01
N GLY A 685 11.71 -37.51 -3.27
CA GLY A 685 11.06 -36.50 -4.09
C GLY A 685 10.83 -35.18 -3.36
N LYS A 686 11.03 -34.05 -4.05
CA LYS A 686 10.66 -32.71 -3.55
C LYS A 686 9.60 -32.05 -4.43
N TYR A 687 8.62 -31.40 -3.81
CA TYR A 687 7.65 -30.58 -4.54
C TYR A 687 8.25 -29.21 -4.85
N LEU A 688 7.95 -28.67 -6.03
CA LEU A 688 8.35 -27.30 -6.41
C LEU A 688 7.38 -26.27 -5.80
N GLY A 689 7.93 -25.14 -5.34
CA GLY A 689 7.17 -24.03 -4.76
C GLY A 689 7.24 -23.93 -3.22
N ASN A 690 6.37 -23.08 -2.65
CA ASN A 690 6.35 -22.79 -1.21
C ASN A 690 5.87 -24.00 -0.38
N LEU A 691 6.63 -24.36 0.67
CA LEU A 691 6.37 -25.52 1.53
C LEU A 691 5.01 -25.48 2.25
N ASP A 692 4.54 -24.31 2.68
CA ASP A 692 3.25 -24.18 3.37
C ASP A 692 2.08 -24.37 2.40
N GLU A 693 2.22 -23.87 1.17
CA GLU A 693 1.24 -24.10 0.11
C GLU A 693 1.20 -25.56 -0.35
N ILE A 694 2.37 -26.22 -0.40
CA ILE A 694 2.48 -27.65 -0.72
C ILE A 694 1.80 -28.49 0.38
N LYS A 695 2.03 -28.17 1.66
CA LYS A 695 1.36 -28.84 2.78
C LYS A 695 -0.15 -28.62 2.75
N ALA A 696 -0.60 -27.40 2.46
CA ALA A 696 -2.03 -27.10 2.31
C ALA A 696 -2.66 -27.86 1.13
N ALA A 697 -1.98 -27.95 -0.01
CA ALA A 697 -2.45 -28.72 -1.17
C ALA A 697 -2.47 -30.23 -0.89
N ALA A 698 -1.45 -30.77 -0.20
CA ALA A 698 -1.40 -32.17 0.20
C ALA A 698 -2.50 -32.52 1.23
N GLU A 699 -2.73 -31.65 2.21
CA GLU A 699 -3.81 -31.81 3.20
C GLU A 699 -5.20 -31.67 2.53
N ALA A 700 -5.36 -30.80 1.54
CA ALA A 700 -6.58 -30.71 0.75
C ALA A 700 -6.86 -32.03 0.00
N VAL A 701 -5.84 -32.67 -0.57
CA VAL A 701 -5.99 -33.98 -1.20
C VAL A 701 -6.30 -35.07 -0.16
N LYS A 702 -5.65 -35.05 1.01
CA LYS A 702 -5.95 -35.97 2.13
C LYS A 702 -7.38 -35.82 2.63
N ASN A 703 -7.92 -34.60 2.61
CA ASN A 703 -9.31 -34.33 2.99
C ASN A 703 -10.34 -34.74 1.92
N GLN A 704 -9.93 -35.05 0.68
CA GLN A 704 -10.80 -35.71 -0.33
C GLN A 704 -11.15 -37.18 0.02
N THR A 705 -10.63 -37.70 1.15
CA THR A 705 -10.57 -39.13 1.45
C THR A 705 -11.28 -39.55 2.75
N LYS A 706 -11.58 -38.61 3.64
CA LYS A 706 -12.36 -38.87 4.86
C LYS A 706 -13.85 -38.80 4.54
N VAL A 707 -14.56 -39.93 4.70
CA VAL A 707 -16.03 -39.91 4.77
C VAL A 707 -16.39 -39.37 6.15
N ALA A 708 -16.70 -38.08 6.23
CA ALA A 708 -17.16 -37.45 7.46
C ALA A 708 -18.69 -37.56 7.57
N ALA A 709 -19.17 -37.92 8.77
CA ALA A 709 -20.52 -37.57 9.22
C ALA A 709 -20.63 -36.04 9.34
N PRO A 710 -21.84 -35.47 9.28
CA PRO A 710 -22.08 -34.20 8.60
C PRO A 710 -21.44 -33.02 9.33
N ALA A 711 -20.44 -32.42 8.70
CA ALA A 711 -20.09 -31.03 8.87
C ALA A 711 -19.55 -30.54 7.51
N GLY A 712 -20.25 -29.58 6.92
CA GLY A 712 -19.89 -28.99 5.64
C GLY A 712 -18.59 -28.19 5.76
N ALA A 713 -17.67 -28.42 4.84
CA ALA A 713 -16.74 -27.40 4.43
C ALA A 713 -16.91 -27.26 2.92
N ALA A 714 -17.55 -26.14 2.56
CA ALA A 714 -17.90 -25.72 1.23
C ALA A 714 -16.64 -25.47 0.37
N ALA A 715 -16.85 -25.10 -0.89
CA ALA A 715 -15.91 -24.22 -1.59
C ALA A 715 -15.40 -23.13 -0.62
N PRO A 716 -14.18 -22.56 -0.79
CA PRO A 716 -13.76 -21.40 0.01
C PRO A 716 -14.95 -20.48 0.14
N ASP A 717 -15.44 -20.33 1.36
CA ASP A 717 -16.79 -19.84 1.54
C ASP A 717 -16.79 -18.38 1.15
N SER A 718 -17.25 -18.10 -0.07
CA SER A 718 -17.29 -16.77 -0.65
C SER A 718 -18.18 -15.85 0.18
N LYS A 719 -19.09 -16.42 0.97
CA LYS A 719 -20.08 -15.71 1.74
C LYS A 719 -19.68 -15.50 3.19
N THR A 720 -18.90 -16.39 3.77
CA THR A 720 -18.62 -16.31 5.20
C THR A 720 -17.46 -15.37 5.52
N ILE A 721 -17.66 -14.48 6.50
CA ILE A 721 -16.63 -13.60 7.05
C ILE A 721 -15.57 -14.44 7.78
N MET A 722 -14.33 -14.41 7.28
CA MET A 722 -13.18 -15.13 7.83
C MET A 722 -12.25 -14.22 8.65
N ALA A 723 -12.16 -12.96 8.28
CA ALA A 723 -11.40 -11.97 9.03
C ALA A 723 -11.96 -10.57 8.78
N VAL A 724 -11.83 -9.70 9.78
CA VAL A 724 -12.07 -8.26 9.65
C VAL A 724 -10.90 -7.55 10.33
N LYS A 725 -10.27 -6.61 9.64
CA LYS A 725 -9.15 -5.83 10.17
C LYS A 725 -9.29 -4.37 9.78
N ALA A 726 -9.28 -3.49 10.77
CA ALA A 726 -9.22 -2.05 10.55
C ALA A 726 -7.80 -1.50 10.70
N ARG A 727 -7.58 -0.37 10.03
CA ARG A 727 -6.40 0.49 10.14
C ARG A 727 -6.78 1.97 10.05
N GLU A 728 -5.87 2.82 10.47
CA GLU A 728 -5.95 4.27 10.28
C GLU A 728 -5.26 4.65 8.96
N ILE A 729 -5.96 5.42 8.13
CA ILE A 729 -5.44 6.05 6.92
C ILE A 729 -5.70 7.56 6.99
N PHE A 730 -5.38 8.31 5.92
CA PHE A 730 -5.63 9.75 5.84
C PHE A 730 -6.65 10.09 4.76
N ASP A 731 -7.58 10.99 5.08
CA ASP A 731 -8.53 11.56 4.13
C ASP A 731 -7.89 12.66 3.25
N SER A 732 -8.69 13.21 2.35
CA SER A 732 -8.28 14.23 1.38
C SER A 732 -7.80 15.55 1.98
N ARG A 733 -8.03 15.78 3.28
CA ARG A 733 -7.59 16.95 4.06
C ARG A 733 -6.39 16.62 4.95
N GLY A 734 -5.88 15.39 4.88
CA GLY A 734 -4.81 14.91 5.75
C GLY A 734 -5.24 14.64 7.19
N ASN A 735 -6.55 14.50 7.46
CA ASN A 735 -7.02 14.05 8.77
C ASN A 735 -7.12 12.51 8.78
N PRO A 736 -6.95 11.87 9.94
CA PRO A 736 -7.08 10.42 10.05
C PRO A 736 -8.51 9.93 9.74
N THR A 737 -8.66 8.76 9.16
CA THR A 737 -9.96 8.07 9.02
C THR A 737 -9.79 6.54 9.05
N VAL A 738 -10.91 5.82 9.16
CA VAL A 738 -10.94 4.36 9.32
C VAL A 738 -11.04 3.69 7.95
N GLU A 739 -10.20 2.69 7.74
CA GLU A 739 -10.29 1.73 6.63
C GLU A 739 -10.38 0.31 7.17
N VAL A 740 -11.25 -0.50 6.57
CA VAL A 740 -11.46 -1.91 6.92
C VAL A 740 -11.16 -2.81 5.74
N ASP A 741 -10.42 -3.89 6.00
CA ASP A 741 -10.32 -5.06 5.14
C ASP A 741 -11.15 -6.19 5.75
N LEU A 742 -12.10 -6.72 4.98
CA LEU A 742 -12.88 -7.91 5.29
C LEU A 742 -12.45 -9.03 4.35
N CYS A 743 -12.07 -10.19 4.89
CA CYS A 743 -11.73 -11.36 4.10
C CYS A 743 -12.85 -12.40 4.18
N THR A 744 -13.22 -12.95 3.04
CA THR A 744 -13.99 -14.21 2.97
C THR A 744 -13.04 -15.36 2.64
N GLY A 745 -13.53 -16.58 2.45
CA GLY A 745 -12.69 -17.68 1.98
C GLY A 745 -12.06 -17.44 0.60
N THR A 746 -12.54 -16.44 -0.14
CA THR A 746 -12.18 -16.23 -1.55
C THR A 746 -11.36 -14.98 -1.83
N ALA A 747 -11.58 -13.87 -1.11
CA ALA A 747 -10.98 -12.59 -1.42
C ALA A 747 -11.00 -11.63 -0.22
N LEU A 748 -10.28 -10.52 -0.38
CA LEU A 748 -10.26 -9.38 0.53
C LEU A 748 -11.08 -8.24 -0.08
N PHE A 749 -11.94 -7.64 0.74
CA PHE A 749 -12.81 -6.52 0.39
C PHE A 749 -12.50 -5.35 1.31
N ARG A 750 -12.11 -4.22 0.71
CA ARG A 750 -11.68 -3.02 1.43
C ARG A 750 -12.75 -1.97 1.40
N ALA A 751 -12.88 -1.17 2.46
CA ALA A 751 -13.69 0.06 2.45
C ALA A 751 -13.11 1.12 3.40
N ALA A 752 -13.13 2.38 2.97
CA ALA A 752 -12.66 3.52 3.73
C ALA A 752 -13.78 4.55 3.92
N VAL A 753 -13.87 5.12 5.13
CA VAL A 753 -14.97 6.02 5.51
C VAL A 753 -14.58 7.49 5.32
N PRO A 754 -15.45 8.34 4.75
CA PRO A 754 -15.21 9.77 4.67
C PRO A 754 -15.47 10.49 6.01
N SER A 755 -14.91 11.69 6.17
CA SER A 755 -15.06 12.56 7.33
C SER A 755 -15.78 13.88 6.99
N GLY A 756 -16.59 14.37 7.93
CA GLY A 756 -17.28 15.67 7.84
C GLY A 756 -16.43 16.86 8.29
N ALA A 757 -16.84 18.08 7.94
CA ALA A 757 -16.30 19.33 8.49
C ALA A 757 -17.27 19.94 9.53
N SER A 758 -18.56 19.98 9.20
CA SER A 758 -19.67 20.28 10.11
C SER A 758 -20.07 19.00 10.87
N THR A 759 -20.09 19.07 12.19
CA THR A 759 -20.63 18.00 13.05
C THR A 759 -22.01 18.44 13.53
N GLY A 760 -23.06 18.05 12.80
CA GLY A 760 -24.44 18.28 13.21
C GLY A 760 -24.75 17.55 14.52
N ILE A 761 -25.58 18.14 15.38
CA ILE A 761 -25.94 17.56 16.70
C ILE A 761 -26.81 16.29 16.59
N TYR A 762 -27.35 16.03 15.39
CA TYR A 762 -28.27 14.93 15.11
C TYR A 762 -27.64 13.74 14.37
N GLU A 763 -26.42 13.91 13.83
CA GLU A 763 -25.72 12.87 13.06
C GLU A 763 -25.35 11.66 13.95
N ALA A 764 -25.17 10.51 13.32
CA ALA A 764 -24.43 9.42 13.93
C ALA A 764 -22.98 9.88 14.20
N LEU A 765 -22.49 9.58 15.41
CA LEU A 765 -21.26 10.20 15.90
C LEU A 765 -20.02 9.43 15.44
N GLU A 766 -19.14 10.09 14.67
CA GLU A 766 -17.80 9.58 14.43
C GLU A 766 -17.00 9.51 15.75
N LEU A 767 -16.22 8.45 15.93
CA LEU A 767 -15.38 8.30 17.10
C LEU A 767 -13.96 8.79 16.81
N ARG A 768 -13.55 9.84 17.51
CA ARG A 768 -12.20 10.43 17.50
C ARG A 768 -11.47 10.14 18.81
N ASP A 769 -10.14 10.12 18.76
CA ASP A 769 -9.29 9.84 19.92
C ASP A 769 -9.34 10.97 20.95
N GLY A 770 -9.45 12.23 20.51
CA GLY A 770 -9.45 13.42 21.38
C GLY A 770 -8.09 13.76 21.98
N ASP A 771 -7.03 13.03 21.63
CA ASP A 771 -5.67 13.29 22.08
C ASP A 771 -5.07 14.50 21.35
N LYS A 772 -5.07 15.67 22.01
CA LYS A 772 -4.50 16.90 21.45
C LYS A 772 -3.00 16.79 21.12
N GLY A 773 -2.28 15.84 21.72
CA GLY A 773 -0.88 15.55 21.43
C GLY A 773 -0.66 14.79 20.11
N ARG A 774 -1.71 14.23 19.51
CA ARG A 774 -1.65 13.44 18.28
C ARG A 774 -2.69 13.91 17.27
N LEU A 775 -2.22 14.33 16.09
CA LEU A 775 -3.09 14.68 14.96
C LEU A 775 -4.18 15.67 15.36
N LEU A 776 -3.84 16.61 16.25
CA LEU A 776 -4.71 17.66 16.78
C LEU A 776 -6.01 17.13 17.42
N GLY A 777 -5.99 15.94 18.01
CA GLY A 777 -7.18 15.30 18.60
C GLY A 777 -8.03 14.51 17.62
N LYS A 778 -7.66 14.48 16.32
CA LYS A 778 -8.45 13.86 15.24
C LYS A 778 -8.06 12.42 14.90
N GLY A 779 -7.17 11.80 15.69
CA GLY A 779 -6.85 10.37 15.54
C GLY A 779 -8.09 9.47 15.61
N VAL A 780 -8.02 8.27 15.04
CA VAL A 780 -9.13 7.30 15.03
C VAL A 780 -8.72 5.92 15.57
N LEU A 781 -7.66 5.84 16.37
CA LEU A 781 -7.18 4.57 16.91
C LEU A 781 -8.21 3.89 17.81
N LYS A 782 -9.06 4.65 18.52
CA LYS A 782 -10.19 4.11 19.28
C LYS A 782 -11.21 3.42 18.37
N ALA A 783 -11.57 4.05 17.25
CA ALA A 783 -12.49 3.46 16.28
C ALA A 783 -11.88 2.20 15.62
N VAL A 784 -10.60 2.25 15.27
CA VAL A 784 -9.85 1.10 14.73
C VAL A 784 -9.79 -0.05 15.74
N ALA A 785 -9.54 0.23 17.02
CA ALA A 785 -9.57 -0.76 18.08
C ALA A 785 -10.98 -1.35 18.25
N ASN A 786 -12.03 -0.52 18.23
CA ASN A 786 -13.41 -1.00 18.29
C ASN A 786 -13.75 -1.95 17.14
N VAL A 787 -13.30 -1.69 15.91
CA VAL A 787 -13.47 -2.66 14.81
C VAL A 787 -12.73 -3.96 15.11
N ASN A 788 -11.44 -3.89 15.47
CA ASN A 788 -10.58 -5.07 15.62
C ASN A 788 -10.95 -5.94 16.82
N ASP A 789 -11.32 -5.32 17.94
CA ASP A 789 -11.43 -5.98 19.23
C ASP A 789 -12.89 -6.23 19.64
N ILE A 790 -13.85 -5.47 19.08
CA ILE A 790 -15.27 -5.55 19.43
C ILE A 790 -16.11 -6.09 18.27
N LEU A 791 -16.03 -5.46 17.08
CA LEU A 791 -16.84 -5.87 15.94
C LEU A 791 -16.35 -7.17 15.32
N ALA A 792 -15.06 -7.25 14.97
CA ALA A 792 -14.49 -8.37 14.24
C ALA A 792 -14.80 -9.73 14.88
N PRO A 793 -14.57 -9.97 16.18
CA PRO A 793 -14.83 -11.28 16.79
C PRO A 793 -16.30 -11.70 16.76
N LYS A 794 -17.23 -10.74 16.74
CA LYS A 794 -18.68 -10.99 16.71
C LYS A 794 -19.22 -11.25 15.30
N LEU A 795 -18.52 -10.80 14.27
CA LEU A 795 -18.94 -10.92 12.87
C LEU A 795 -18.35 -12.16 12.17
N LEU A 796 -17.31 -12.79 12.73
CA LEU A 796 -16.74 -14.02 12.18
C LEU A 796 -17.81 -15.10 12.03
N GLY A 797 -17.82 -15.76 10.87
CA GLY A 797 -18.80 -16.81 10.59
C GLY A 797 -20.15 -16.33 10.04
N MET A 798 -20.38 -15.01 9.95
CA MET A 798 -21.61 -14.47 9.35
C MET A 798 -21.55 -14.46 7.82
N ASP A 799 -22.72 -14.56 7.17
CA ASP A 799 -22.88 -14.50 5.72
C ASP A 799 -22.93 -13.02 5.27
N VAL A 800 -21.97 -12.60 4.45
CA VAL A 800 -21.85 -11.24 3.88
C VAL A 800 -23.02 -10.85 2.97
N THR A 801 -23.85 -11.81 2.54
CA THR A 801 -25.07 -11.52 1.78
C THR A 801 -26.23 -11.05 2.67
N ASP A 802 -26.14 -11.25 3.99
CA ASP A 802 -27.12 -10.79 4.99
C ASP A 802 -26.82 -9.36 5.49
N GLN A 803 -26.70 -8.38 4.58
CA GLN A 803 -26.33 -6.98 4.89
C GLN A 803 -27.13 -6.41 6.07
N THR A 804 -28.47 -6.50 6.02
CA THR A 804 -29.38 -5.99 7.05
C THR A 804 -29.15 -6.63 8.41
N LYS A 805 -28.86 -7.93 8.45
CA LYS A 805 -28.62 -8.64 9.71
C LYS A 805 -27.32 -8.18 10.36
N ILE A 806 -26.26 -8.05 9.57
CA ILE A 806 -24.95 -7.60 10.05
C ILE A 806 -25.03 -6.14 10.53
N ASP A 807 -25.63 -5.25 9.73
CA ASP A 807 -25.80 -3.84 10.10
C ASP A 807 -26.61 -3.69 11.40
N LYS A 808 -27.75 -4.38 11.52
CA LYS A 808 -28.58 -4.34 12.74
C LYS A 808 -27.85 -4.89 13.96
N MET A 809 -27.09 -5.98 13.82
CA MET A 809 -26.27 -6.49 14.93
C MET A 809 -25.26 -5.44 15.41
N MET A 810 -24.54 -4.79 14.49
CA MET A 810 -23.57 -3.76 14.84
C MET A 810 -24.22 -2.55 15.54
N VAL A 811 -25.36 -2.08 15.00
CA VAL A 811 -26.03 -0.86 15.47
C VAL A 811 -26.86 -1.09 16.72
N GLU A 812 -27.73 -2.10 16.73
CA GLU A 812 -28.73 -2.31 17.78
C GLU A 812 -28.17 -3.11 18.97
N GLU A 813 -27.37 -4.15 18.69
CA GLU A 813 -26.93 -5.11 19.71
C GLU A 813 -25.52 -4.79 20.26
N ILE A 814 -24.57 -4.46 19.39
CA ILE A 814 -23.17 -4.25 19.80
C ILE A 814 -22.95 -2.83 20.31
N ASP A 815 -23.37 -1.82 19.55
CA ASP A 815 -23.29 -0.43 19.98
C ASP A 815 -24.45 -0.05 20.93
N GLY A 816 -25.68 -0.19 20.44
CA GLY A 816 -26.91 0.01 21.21
C GLY A 816 -27.12 1.42 21.77
N SER A 817 -26.34 2.42 21.33
CA SER A 817 -26.51 3.80 21.78
C SER A 817 -27.60 4.51 21.00
N LYS A 818 -28.41 5.31 21.71
CA LYS A 818 -29.51 6.08 21.15
C LYS A 818 -29.43 7.54 21.58
N ASN A 819 -29.94 8.42 20.73
CA ASN A 819 -30.39 9.77 21.07
C ASN A 819 -31.91 9.86 20.86
N GLU A 820 -32.49 11.05 21.01
CA GLU A 820 -33.94 11.27 20.83
C GLU A 820 -34.42 11.03 19.38
N TRP A 821 -33.50 10.94 18.41
CA TRP A 821 -33.78 10.76 16.98
C TRP A 821 -33.44 9.37 16.43
N GLY A 822 -32.92 8.45 17.25
CA GLY A 822 -32.59 7.08 16.83
C GLY A 822 -31.22 6.61 17.32
N TRP A 823 -30.59 5.71 16.56
CA TRP A 823 -29.32 5.08 16.92
C TRP A 823 -28.13 6.01 16.62
N SER A 824 -27.45 6.49 17.68
CA SER A 824 -26.38 7.48 17.58
C SER A 824 -25.00 6.89 17.29
N LYS A 825 -24.83 5.58 17.52
CA LYS A 825 -23.60 4.83 17.19
C LYS A 825 -22.35 5.34 17.92
N SER A 826 -22.56 5.95 19.09
CA SER A 826 -21.54 6.72 19.82
C SER A 826 -20.57 5.89 20.65
N LYS A 827 -20.86 4.61 20.92
CA LYS A 827 -19.96 3.75 21.72
C LYS A 827 -18.88 3.12 20.84
N VAL A 828 -19.29 2.56 19.71
CA VAL A 828 -18.41 1.92 18.72
C VAL A 828 -17.83 2.96 17.76
N GLY A 829 -18.63 3.95 17.39
CA GLY A 829 -18.31 4.97 16.39
C GLY A 829 -18.98 4.68 15.05
N ALA A 830 -19.72 5.66 14.51
CA ALA A 830 -20.36 5.56 13.19
C ALA A 830 -19.35 5.27 12.07
N ASN A 831 -18.14 5.80 12.19
CA ASN A 831 -17.02 5.54 11.29
C ASN A 831 -16.50 4.09 11.34
N ALA A 832 -16.53 3.44 12.50
CA ALA A 832 -16.18 2.03 12.63
C ALA A 832 -17.25 1.13 12.00
N ILE A 833 -18.53 1.38 12.31
CA ILE A 833 -19.66 0.59 11.80
C ILE A 833 -19.77 0.71 10.28
N LEU A 834 -19.70 1.94 9.75
CA LEU A 834 -19.85 2.16 8.31
C LEU A 834 -18.74 1.48 7.50
N ALA A 835 -17.49 1.53 7.98
CA ALA A 835 -16.36 0.91 7.28
C ALA A 835 -16.58 -0.60 7.09
N VAL A 836 -17.03 -1.28 8.16
CA VAL A 836 -17.39 -2.69 8.11
C VAL A 836 -18.61 -2.91 7.21
N SER A 837 -19.66 -2.10 7.35
CA SER A 837 -20.90 -2.19 6.57
C SER A 837 -20.65 -2.11 5.05
N MET A 838 -19.79 -1.19 4.60
CA MET A 838 -19.38 -1.04 3.21
C MET A 838 -18.53 -2.22 2.71
N ALA A 839 -17.59 -2.72 3.54
CA ALA A 839 -16.77 -3.88 3.20
C ALA A 839 -17.62 -5.16 3.08
N VAL A 840 -18.61 -5.35 3.96
CA VAL A 840 -19.62 -6.42 3.88
C VAL A 840 -20.41 -6.30 2.58
N CYS A 841 -20.86 -5.10 2.21
CA CYS A 841 -21.63 -4.88 0.98
C CYS A 841 -20.83 -5.29 -0.27
N ARG A 842 -19.54 -4.93 -0.33
CA ARG A 842 -18.61 -5.37 -1.39
C ARG A 842 -18.43 -6.88 -1.42
N ALA A 843 -18.26 -7.50 -0.26
CA ALA A 843 -18.15 -8.95 -0.16
C ALA A 843 -19.45 -9.65 -0.59
N GLY A 844 -20.62 -9.11 -0.21
CA GLY A 844 -21.94 -9.58 -0.63
C GLY A 844 -22.15 -9.52 -2.14
N ALA A 845 -21.70 -8.45 -2.79
CA ALA A 845 -21.71 -8.31 -4.24
C ALA A 845 -20.87 -9.39 -4.92
N ALA A 846 -19.62 -9.57 -4.49
CA ALA A 846 -18.73 -10.58 -5.03
C ALA A 846 -19.23 -12.01 -4.79
N ALA A 847 -19.75 -12.31 -3.59
CA ALA A 847 -20.33 -13.60 -3.25
C ALA A 847 -21.62 -13.90 -4.05
N SER A 848 -22.29 -12.85 -4.53
CA SER A 848 -23.45 -12.95 -5.44
C SER A 848 -23.07 -12.99 -6.92
N GLY A 849 -21.77 -12.87 -7.25
CA GLY A 849 -21.29 -12.79 -8.64
C GLY A 849 -21.77 -11.54 -9.37
N MET A 850 -21.98 -10.44 -8.64
CA MET A 850 -22.55 -9.19 -9.15
C MET A 850 -21.56 -8.03 -8.97
N PRO A 851 -21.51 -7.07 -9.91
CA PRO A 851 -20.97 -5.74 -9.64
C PRO A 851 -21.67 -5.08 -8.45
N LEU A 852 -20.97 -4.20 -7.74
CA LEU A 852 -21.49 -3.59 -6.51
C LEU A 852 -22.78 -2.81 -6.74
N TYR A 853 -22.87 -1.98 -7.80
CA TYR A 853 -24.10 -1.26 -8.13
C TYR A 853 -25.32 -2.17 -8.36
N GLN A 854 -25.15 -3.34 -8.99
CA GLN A 854 -26.23 -4.31 -9.19
C GLN A 854 -26.65 -4.96 -7.88
N TYR A 855 -25.68 -5.29 -7.03
CA TYR A 855 -25.94 -5.85 -5.72
C TYR A 855 -26.71 -4.87 -4.82
N ILE A 856 -26.32 -3.59 -4.82
CA ILE A 856 -27.02 -2.51 -4.12
C ILE A 856 -28.46 -2.39 -4.63
N ALA A 857 -28.68 -2.40 -5.95
CA ALA A 857 -30.04 -2.40 -6.52
C ALA A 857 -30.88 -3.58 -6.01
N LYS A 858 -30.31 -4.78 -6.01
CA LYS A 858 -30.98 -5.98 -5.49
C LYS A 858 -31.37 -5.86 -4.02
N ILE A 859 -30.45 -5.46 -3.15
CA ILE A 859 -30.73 -5.37 -1.69
C ILE A 859 -31.63 -4.18 -1.33
N SER A 860 -31.72 -3.17 -2.20
CA SER A 860 -32.65 -2.04 -2.05
C SER A 860 -34.00 -2.26 -2.73
N GLY A 861 -34.23 -3.45 -3.31
CA GLY A 861 -35.48 -3.78 -4.01
C GLY A 861 -35.70 -2.97 -5.29
N LYS A 862 -34.64 -2.42 -5.88
CA LYS A 862 -34.68 -1.73 -7.17
C LYS A 862 -34.50 -2.72 -8.31
N SER A 863 -35.01 -2.36 -9.47
CA SER A 863 -34.91 -3.19 -10.66
C SER A 863 -33.47 -3.26 -11.17
N THR A 864 -33.08 -4.42 -11.70
CA THR A 864 -31.76 -4.68 -12.30
C THR A 864 -31.84 -4.86 -13.82
N ASP A 865 -32.98 -4.57 -14.44
CA ASP A 865 -33.19 -4.63 -15.90
C ASP A 865 -32.63 -3.40 -16.61
N LYS A 866 -32.75 -2.22 -15.99
CA LYS A 866 -32.23 -0.94 -16.47
C LYS A 866 -31.75 -0.11 -15.30
N PHE A 867 -30.66 0.60 -15.54
CA PHE A 867 -30.02 1.46 -14.55
C PHE A 867 -30.07 2.92 -14.99
N VAL A 868 -30.02 3.81 -14.00
CA VAL A 868 -30.02 5.25 -14.24
C VAL A 868 -28.67 5.81 -13.83
N MET A 869 -27.97 6.43 -14.77
CA MET A 869 -26.79 7.23 -14.49
C MET A 869 -27.21 8.60 -13.95
N PRO A 870 -26.58 9.08 -12.87
CA PRO A 870 -27.01 10.30 -12.19
C PRO A 870 -26.54 11.56 -12.92
N VAL A 871 -27.28 12.66 -12.77
CA VAL A 871 -26.73 14.00 -13.05
C VAL A 871 -25.67 14.35 -11.99
N PRO A 872 -24.44 14.68 -12.37
CA PRO A 872 -23.44 15.17 -11.42
C PRO A 872 -23.68 16.64 -11.07
N SER A 873 -23.75 16.95 -9.78
CA SER A 873 -23.72 18.31 -9.23
C SER A 873 -22.27 18.66 -8.89
N PHE A 874 -21.58 19.34 -9.81
CA PHE A 874 -20.17 19.70 -9.60
C PHE A 874 -20.07 20.97 -8.76
N ASN A 875 -19.46 20.88 -7.57
CA ASN A 875 -19.10 22.06 -6.78
C ASN A 875 -17.98 22.84 -7.49
N VAL A 876 -18.22 24.11 -7.84
CA VAL A 876 -17.28 24.91 -8.64
C VAL A 876 -16.84 26.22 -8.00
N ILE A 877 -17.65 26.79 -7.09
CA ILE A 877 -17.28 27.97 -6.28
C ILE A 877 -17.64 27.69 -4.82
N ASN A 878 -16.66 27.87 -3.94
CA ASN A 878 -16.80 27.68 -2.51
C ASN A 878 -16.94 29.02 -1.77
N GLY A 879 -17.80 29.02 -0.76
CA GLY A 879 -17.97 30.09 0.22
C GLY A 879 -18.15 29.50 1.63
N GLY A 880 -18.98 30.15 2.46
CA GLY A 880 -19.31 29.69 3.80
C GLY A 880 -18.08 29.37 4.65
N SER A 881 -18.15 28.27 5.40
CA SER A 881 -17.05 27.76 6.24
C SER A 881 -15.96 27.03 5.42
N HIS A 882 -16.18 26.78 4.13
CA HIS A 882 -15.22 26.13 3.22
C HIS A 882 -14.23 27.09 2.55
N ALA A 883 -14.40 28.40 2.72
CA ALA A 883 -13.53 29.41 2.12
C ALA A 883 -13.37 30.67 2.99
N GLY A 884 -12.16 31.25 2.99
CA GLY A 884 -11.86 32.51 3.68
C GLY A 884 -12.34 33.78 2.95
N ASN A 885 -13.14 33.66 1.90
CA ASN A 885 -13.76 34.80 1.20
C ASN A 885 -14.98 35.33 1.96
N ARG A 886 -15.69 36.32 1.42
CA ARG A 886 -16.87 36.94 2.06
C ARG A 886 -18.18 36.15 1.87
N LEU A 887 -18.24 35.23 0.92
CA LEU A 887 -19.47 34.50 0.57
C LEU A 887 -20.09 33.76 1.76
N ALA A 888 -21.39 33.97 1.99
CA ALA A 888 -22.14 33.22 2.99
C ALA A 888 -22.51 31.82 2.52
N CYS A 889 -23.02 31.68 1.29
CA CYS A 889 -23.36 30.36 0.75
C CYS A 889 -22.12 29.48 0.62
N GLN A 890 -22.24 28.22 1.00
CA GLN A 890 -21.12 27.30 1.09
C GLN A 890 -20.67 26.78 -0.29
N GLU A 891 -21.61 26.47 -1.18
CA GLU A 891 -21.30 25.88 -2.49
C GLU A 891 -22.20 26.44 -3.59
N PHE A 892 -21.60 26.75 -4.74
CA PHE A 892 -22.31 26.90 -6.00
C PHE A 892 -21.90 25.78 -6.95
N MET A 893 -22.92 25.08 -7.45
CA MET A 893 -22.77 23.87 -8.26
C MET A 893 -23.33 24.06 -9.66
N ILE A 894 -22.74 23.34 -10.62
CA ILE A 894 -23.29 23.20 -11.98
C ILE A 894 -23.83 21.79 -12.21
N LEU A 895 -24.98 21.71 -12.87
CA LEU A 895 -25.69 20.47 -13.17
C LEU A 895 -25.92 20.38 -14.69
N PRO A 896 -25.21 19.51 -15.42
CA PRO A 896 -25.38 19.32 -16.86
C PRO A 896 -26.61 18.43 -17.17
N VAL A 897 -27.81 18.90 -16.80
CA VAL A 897 -29.08 18.17 -16.99
C VAL A 897 -29.43 17.93 -18.45
N GLY A 898 -28.90 18.75 -19.38
CA GLY A 898 -29.15 18.64 -20.81
C GLY A 898 -28.15 17.74 -21.56
N ALA A 899 -27.25 17.05 -20.86
CA ALA A 899 -26.41 16.03 -21.45
C ALA A 899 -27.24 14.77 -21.81
N SER A 900 -26.77 14.00 -22.79
CA SER A 900 -27.39 12.75 -23.24
C SER A 900 -26.85 11.51 -22.51
N THR A 901 -25.64 11.60 -21.97
CA THR A 901 -24.91 10.53 -21.26
C THR A 901 -24.15 11.12 -20.08
N PHE A 902 -23.79 10.28 -19.11
CA PHE A 902 -22.92 10.69 -18.02
C PHE A 902 -21.53 11.11 -18.51
N LYS A 903 -20.99 10.43 -19.52
CA LYS A 903 -19.75 10.84 -20.18
C LYS A 903 -19.81 12.25 -20.76
N GLU A 904 -20.90 12.60 -21.45
CA GLU A 904 -21.09 13.97 -21.94
C GLU A 904 -21.22 14.97 -20.78
N ALA A 905 -21.97 14.61 -19.72
CA ALA A 905 -22.09 15.43 -18.52
C ALA A 905 -20.72 15.76 -17.88
N MET A 906 -19.81 14.78 -17.82
CA MET A 906 -18.44 14.97 -17.34
C MET A 906 -17.63 15.93 -18.22
N VAL A 907 -17.75 15.81 -19.55
CA VAL A 907 -17.08 16.72 -20.49
C VAL A 907 -17.57 18.16 -20.29
N ILE A 908 -18.88 18.36 -20.25
CA ILE A 908 -19.49 19.68 -20.03
C ILE A 908 -19.03 20.26 -18.70
N GLY A 909 -19.09 19.49 -17.62
CA GLY A 909 -18.66 19.93 -16.28
C GLY A 909 -17.20 20.37 -16.26
N ALA A 910 -16.30 19.58 -16.85
CA ALA A 910 -14.88 19.90 -16.93
C ALA A 910 -14.59 21.16 -17.78
N GLU A 911 -15.26 21.32 -18.92
CA GLU A 911 -15.12 22.49 -19.79
C GLU A 911 -15.61 23.77 -19.11
N VAL A 912 -16.77 23.73 -18.44
CA VAL A 912 -17.26 24.87 -17.65
C VAL A 912 -16.29 25.19 -16.51
N TYR A 913 -15.79 24.19 -15.79
CA TYR A 913 -14.84 24.38 -14.68
C TYR A 913 -13.52 25.02 -15.15
N HIS A 914 -12.96 24.61 -16.29
CA HIS A 914 -11.74 25.22 -16.84
C HIS A 914 -11.97 26.63 -17.40
N ASN A 915 -13.14 26.89 -17.98
CA ASN A 915 -13.54 28.24 -18.36
C ASN A 915 -13.69 29.14 -17.13
N LEU A 916 -14.31 28.63 -16.06
CA LEU A 916 -14.45 29.32 -14.79
C LEU A 916 -13.09 29.66 -14.19
N LYS A 917 -12.13 28.73 -14.19
CA LYS A 917 -10.75 28.99 -13.79
C LYS A 917 -10.14 30.16 -14.56
N SER A 918 -10.39 30.21 -15.88
CA SER A 918 -9.86 31.27 -16.75
C SER A 918 -10.52 32.62 -16.48
N VAL A 919 -11.83 32.65 -16.24
CA VAL A 919 -12.58 33.85 -15.82
C VAL A 919 -12.07 34.37 -14.48
N ILE A 920 -11.95 33.48 -13.48
CA ILE A 920 -11.46 33.82 -12.14
C ILE A 920 -10.02 34.34 -12.21
N LYS A 921 -9.14 33.66 -12.96
CA LYS A 921 -7.74 34.09 -13.14
C LYS A 921 -7.66 35.51 -13.69
N LYS A 922 -8.51 35.83 -14.68
CA LYS A 922 -8.53 37.14 -15.32
C LYS A 922 -9.05 38.23 -14.39
N LYS A 923 -10.08 37.94 -13.58
CA LYS A 923 -10.77 38.93 -12.75
C LYS A 923 -10.14 39.12 -11.36
N TYR A 924 -9.70 38.03 -10.73
CA TYR A 924 -9.21 38.01 -9.33
C TYR A 924 -7.75 37.59 -9.20
N GLY A 925 -7.08 37.24 -10.30
CA GLY A 925 -5.67 36.85 -10.31
C GLY A 925 -5.43 35.34 -10.13
N GLN A 926 -4.16 34.95 -10.23
CA GLN A 926 -3.74 33.55 -10.23
C GLN A 926 -4.03 32.83 -8.91
N ASP A 927 -3.88 33.52 -7.78
CA ASP A 927 -4.04 32.91 -6.45
C ASP A 927 -5.49 32.52 -6.16
N ALA A 928 -6.46 33.24 -6.74
CA ALA A 928 -7.89 32.92 -6.66
C ALA A 928 -8.27 31.62 -7.40
N CYS A 929 -7.35 31.06 -8.19
CA CYS A 929 -7.53 29.77 -8.86
C CYS A 929 -7.10 28.57 -8.01
N ASN A 930 -6.66 28.80 -6.78
CA ASN A 930 -6.50 27.74 -5.80
C ASN A 930 -7.87 27.14 -5.46
N VAL A 931 -7.87 25.88 -5.07
CA VAL A 931 -9.09 25.10 -4.84
C VAL A 931 -9.26 24.80 -3.36
N GLY A 932 -10.51 24.78 -2.88
CA GLY A 932 -10.83 24.34 -1.52
C GLY A 932 -10.86 22.82 -1.40
N ASP A 933 -11.37 22.34 -0.25
CA ASP A 933 -11.43 20.91 0.11
C ASP A 933 -12.11 20.03 -0.95
N GLU A 934 -13.08 20.59 -1.67
CA GLU A 934 -13.91 19.86 -2.65
C GLU A 934 -13.55 20.17 -4.11
N GLY A 935 -12.46 20.91 -4.33
CA GLY A 935 -11.96 21.22 -5.66
C GLY A 935 -12.58 22.48 -6.30
N GLY A 936 -13.65 23.04 -5.73
CA GLY A 936 -14.20 24.34 -6.12
C GLY A 936 -13.22 25.50 -5.87
N PHE A 937 -13.33 26.57 -6.66
CA PHE A 937 -12.51 27.78 -6.47
C PHE A 937 -13.01 28.62 -5.31
N ALA A 938 -12.12 29.38 -4.68
CA ALA A 938 -12.47 30.31 -3.61
C ALA A 938 -12.11 31.77 -3.98
N PRO A 939 -12.74 32.35 -5.03
CA PRO A 939 -12.46 33.72 -5.42
C PRO A 939 -12.92 34.71 -4.34
N ASN A 940 -12.24 35.86 -4.25
CA ASN A 940 -12.59 36.93 -3.32
C ASN A 940 -13.72 37.82 -3.86
N VAL A 941 -14.86 37.20 -4.14
CA VAL A 941 -16.11 37.88 -4.53
C VAL A 941 -16.74 38.58 -3.33
N GLN A 942 -17.47 39.66 -3.60
CA GLN A 942 -18.07 40.52 -2.58
C GLN A 942 -19.39 39.99 -2.05
N ASP A 943 -20.18 39.33 -2.89
CA ASP A 943 -21.45 38.71 -2.52
C ASP A 943 -21.77 37.50 -3.41
N ASN A 944 -22.85 36.80 -3.06
CA ASN A 944 -23.34 35.63 -3.78
C ASN A 944 -23.77 35.95 -5.23
N ASN A 945 -24.25 37.17 -5.51
CA ASN A 945 -24.66 37.54 -6.87
C ASN A 945 -23.45 37.65 -7.79
N GLU A 946 -22.34 38.23 -7.30
CA GLU A 946 -21.09 38.29 -8.05
C GLU A 946 -20.54 36.89 -8.36
N ALA A 947 -20.63 35.96 -7.41
CA ALA A 947 -20.25 34.55 -7.65
C ALA A 947 -21.07 33.94 -8.80
N LEU A 948 -22.39 34.16 -8.78
CA LEU A 948 -23.29 33.64 -9.80
C LEU A 948 -23.08 34.30 -11.16
N ASP A 949 -22.86 35.62 -11.21
CA ASP A 949 -22.55 36.33 -12.46
C ASP A 949 -21.24 35.81 -13.10
N VAL A 950 -20.20 35.56 -12.28
CA VAL A 950 -18.94 34.94 -12.73
C VAL A 950 -19.15 33.51 -13.23
N LEU A 951 -19.99 32.74 -12.55
CA LEU A 951 -20.34 31.38 -12.97
C LEU A 951 -21.10 31.37 -14.30
N MET A 952 -22.04 32.29 -14.48
CA MET A 952 -22.80 32.45 -15.73
C MET A 952 -21.90 32.84 -16.90
N GLU A 953 -20.92 33.74 -16.70
CA GLU A 953 -19.92 34.08 -17.71
C GLU A 953 -19.12 32.83 -18.14
N ALA A 954 -18.76 31.97 -17.19
CA ALA A 954 -18.03 30.74 -17.48
C ALA A 954 -18.88 29.72 -18.25
N ILE A 955 -20.16 29.56 -17.87
CA ILE A 955 -21.11 28.69 -18.57
C ILE A 955 -21.30 29.18 -20.02
N GLU A 956 -21.48 30.49 -20.23
CA GLU A 956 -21.62 31.07 -21.56
C GLU A 956 -20.39 30.84 -22.43
N LYS A 957 -19.19 31.11 -21.89
CA LYS A 957 -17.92 30.89 -22.61
C LYS A 957 -17.67 29.44 -22.98
N SER A 958 -18.17 28.50 -22.19
CA SER A 958 -18.04 27.07 -22.49
C SER A 958 -18.92 26.64 -23.68
N GLY A 959 -19.93 27.43 -24.06
CA GLY A 959 -20.91 27.08 -25.09
C GLY A 959 -22.04 26.16 -24.62
N HIS A 960 -22.17 25.92 -23.30
CA HIS A 960 -23.10 24.93 -22.73
C HIS A 960 -24.31 25.53 -22.00
N SER A 961 -24.63 26.81 -22.18
CA SER A 961 -25.74 27.50 -21.48
C SER A 961 -27.10 26.80 -21.60
N ALA A 962 -27.37 26.12 -22.72
CA ALA A 962 -28.62 25.39 -22.92
C ALA A 962 -28.70 24.06 -22.12
N LYS A 963 -27.55 23.50 -21.73
CA LYS A 963 -27.45 22.17 -21.10
C LYS A 963 -27.16 22.21 -19.60
N VAL A 964 -26.64 23.33 -19.10
CA VAL A 964 -26.22 23.49 -17.70
C VAL A 964 -27.25 24.27 -16.90
N LYS A 965 -27.54 23.80 -15.69
CA LYS A 965 -28.32 24.46 -14.65
C LYS A 965 -27.47 24.66 -13.40
N ILE A 966 -27.98 25.41 -12.43
CA ILE A 966 -27.27 25.72 -11.19
C ILE A 966 -27.96 25.07 -9.99
N GLY A 967 -27.14 24.59 -9.05
CA GLY A 967 -27.56 24.23 -7.70
C GLY A 967 -26.72 25.00 -6.68
N THR A 968 -27.18 25.08 -5.44
CA THR A 968 -26.38 25.66 -4.33
C THR A 968 -26.62 24.89 -3.06
N ASP A 969 -25.57 24.73 -2.26
CA ASP A 969 -25.66 24.46 -0.84
C ASP A 969 -25.43 25.76 -0.09
N VAL A 970 -26.46 26.18 0.61
CA VAL A 970 -26.44 27.41 1.40
C VAL A 970 -25.75 27.16 2.74
N ALA A 971 -25.95 25.99 3.37
CA ALA A 971 -25.55 25.68 4.75
C ALA A 971 -25.98 26.77 5.76
N ALA A 972 -27.26 27.16 5.73
CA ALA A 972 -27.75 28.33 6.46
C ALA A 972 -27.58 28.27 7.98
N SER A 973 -27.48 27.07 8.55
CA SER A 973 -27.17 26.84 9.97
C SER A 973 -25.87 27.54 10.41
N GLU A 974 -24.87 27.64 9.52
CA GLU A 974 -23.56 28.23 9.83
C GLU A 974 -23.62 29.76 10.07
N PHE A 975 -24.66 30.42 9.59
CA PHE A 975 -24.84 31.86 9.71
C PHE A 975 -26.20 32.27 10.30
N TYR A 976 -26.87 31.34 10.96
CA TYR A 976 -28.07 31.60 11.72
C TYR A 976 -27.76 32.07 13.15
N SER A 977 -28.41 33.14 13.59
CA SER A 977 -28.39 33.59 15.00
C SER A 977 -29.71 33.26 15.66
N ALA A 978 -29.66 32.38 16.67
CA ALA A 978 -30.81 32.00 17.47
C ALA A 978 -31.35 33.17 18.31
N GLU A 979 -30.47 34.04 18.83
CA GLU A 979 -30.86 35.22 19.62
C GLU A 979 -31.63 36.23 18.78
N GLY A 980 -31.17 36.46 17.54
CA GLY A 980 -31.80 37.40 16.62
C GLY A 980 -32.93 36.81 15.77
N LYS A 981 -33.04 35.47 15.69
CA LYS A 981 -33.86 34.75 14.70
C LYS A 981 -33.65 35.27 13.28
N THR A 982 -32.39 35.49 12.93
CA THR A 982 -31.97 36.07 11.65
C THR A 982 -30.77 35.32 11.10
N TYR A 983 -30.60 35.40 9.79
CA TYR A 983 -29.54 34.81 8.99
C TYR A 983 -28.61 35.92 8.49
N ASP A 984 -27.32 35.83 8.79
CA ASP A 984 -26.34 36.87 8.44
C ASP A 984 -25.56 36.50 7.16
N LEU A 985 -25.93 37.12 6.04
CA LEU A 985 -25.27 36.88 4.74
C LEU A 985 -23.84 37.45 4.66
N ASP A 986 -23.35 38.09 5.72
CA ASP A 986 -21.99 38.60 5.85
C ASP A 986 -21.37 38.18 7.19
N PHE A 987 -21.75 37.02 7.74
CA PHE A 987 -21.35 36.56 9.08
C PHE A 987 -19.83 36.48 9.33
N LYS A 988 -19.03 36.34 8.27
CA LYS A 988 -17.55 36.33 8.34
C LYS A 988 -16.97 37.73 8.58
N ASN A 989 -17.77 38.79 8.41
CA ASN A 989 -17.42 40.15 8.75
C ASN A 989 -17.80 40.42 10.21
N PRO A 990 -16.82 40.69 11.11
CA PRO A 990 -17.11 41.02 12.52
C PRO A 990 -17.98 42.27 12.70
N SER A 991 -18.08 43.11 11.66
CA SER A 991 -18.92 44.30 11.59
C SER A 991 -19.98 44.17 10.49
N SER A 992 -20.63 43.00 10.41
CA SER A 992 -21.73 42.76 9.47
C SER A 992 -22.85 43.80 9.67
N PRO A 993 -23.26 44.51 8.59
CA PRO A 993 -24.24 45.57 8.69
C PRO A 993 -25.68 45.01 8.77
N ALA A 994 -26.61 45.79 9.32
CA ALA A 994 -27.96 45.31 9.65
C ALA A 994 -28.74 44.79 8.43
N GLU A 995 -28.52 45.36 7.25
CA GLU A 995 -29.16 44.95 6.00
C GLU A 995 -28.73 43.56 5.50
N MET A 996 -27.58 43.04 5.95
CA MET A 996 -27.12 41.67 5.62
C MET A 996 -27.80 40.61 6.49
N LYS A 997 -28.44 41.03 7.59
CA LYS A 997 -29.22 40.15 8.47
C LYS A 997 -30.65 40.03 7.95
N LYS A 998 -31.05 38.82 7.58
CA LYS A 998 -32.35 38.51 7.00
C LYS A 998 -33.18 37.68 7.96
N THR A 999 -34.46 37.99 8.11
CA THR A 999 -35.41 37.02 8.68
C THR A 999 -35.66 35.89 7.68
N ALA A 1000 -36.21 34.76 8.11
CA ALA A 1000 -36.54 33.65 7.21
C ALA A 1000 -37.38 34.09 5.98
N PRO A 1001 -38.46 34.89 6.12
CA PRO A 1001 -39.20 35.40 4.96
C PRO A 1001 -38.36 36.26 4.00
N GLN A 1002 -37.51 37.14 4.54
CA GLN A 1002 -36.63 37.98 3.72
C GLN A 1002 -35.58 37.17 2.97
N LEU A 1003 -35.09 36.08 3.59
CA LEU A 1003 -34.15 35.16 2.96
C LEU A 1003 -34.85 34.30 1.89
N ALA A 1004 -36.10 33.88 2.13
CA ALA A 1004 -36.93 33.23 1.11
C ALA A 1004 -37.15 34.13 -0.12
N ASP A 1005 -37.45 35.42 0.09
CA ASP A 1005 -37.57 36.41 -0.99
C ASP A 1005 -36.25 36.60 -1.75
N TYR A 1006 -35.12 36.57 -1.04
CA TYR A 1006 -33.80 36.62 -1.64
C TYR A 1006 -33.54 35.42 -2.58
N TYR A 1007 -33.90 34.20 -2.16
CA TYR A 1007 -33.81 33.02 -3.03
C TYR A 1007 -34.79 33.07 -4.21
N LYS A 1008 -36.02 33.55 -4.01
CA LYS A 1008 -36.98 33.73 -5.12
C LYS A 1008 -36.42 34.63 -6.22
N ALA A 1009 -35.78 35.73 -5.84
CA ALA A 1009 -35.12 36.62 -6.79
C ALA A 1009 -33.99 35.90 -7.58
N TRP A 1010 -33.26 34.97 -6.97
CA TRP A 1010 -32.29 34.14 -7.69
C TRP A 1010 -32.92 33.18 -8.68
N LEU A 1011 -34.02 32.53 -8.31
CA LEU A 1011 -34.72 31.62 -9.21
C LEU A 1011 -35.16 32.35 -10.49
N ASP A 1012 -35.53 33.63 -10.38
CA ASP A 1012 -35.96 34.46 -11.50
C ASP A 1012 -34.79 35.00 -12.35
N LYS A 1013 -33.62 35.23 -11.74
CA LYS A 1013 -32.43 35.74 -12.44
C LYS A 1013 -31.54 34.64 -13.05
N TYR A 1014 -31.42 33.49 -12.39
CA TYR A 1014 -30.46 32.44 -12.74
C TYR A 1014 -31.14 31.08 -12.92
N PRO A 1015 -30.56 30.14 -13.69
CA PRO A 1015 -31.18 28.85 -14.01
C PRO A 1015 -31.04 27.82 -12.87
N PHE A 1016 -31.49 28.18 -11.67
CA PHE A 1016 -31.49 27.30 -10.51
C PHE A 1016 -32.50 26.16 -10.64
N VAL A 1017 -32.08 24.97 -10.26
CA VAL A 1017 -32.93 23.76 -10.20
C VAL A 1017 -32.89 23.04 -8.85
N SER A 1018 -31.93 23.38 -7.98
CA SER A 1018 -31.80 22.81 -6.64
C SER A 1018 -31.25 23.83 -5.64
N ILE A 1019 -31.82 23.87 -4.45
CA ILE A 1019 -31.32 24.62 -3.29
C ILE A 1019 -31.24 23.66 -2.11
N GLU A 1020 -30.07 23.54 -1.52
CA GLU A 1020 -29.79 22.74 -0.33
C GLU A 1020 -29.62 23.64 0.89
N ASP A 1021 -30.17 23.17 2.01
CA ASP A 1021 -30.15 23.81 3.32
C ASP A 1021 -30.40 25.34 3.34
N PRO A 1022 -31.52 25.82 2.77
CA PRO A 1022 -31.86 27.24 2.71
C PRO A 1022 -32.06 27.91 4.07
N PHE A 1023 -32.33 27.14 5.13
CA PHE A 1023 -32.60 27.62 6.49
C PHE A 1023 -31.92 26.73 7.53
N ASP A 1024 -31.89 27.19 8.78
CA ASP A 1024 -31.29 26.47 9.90
C ASP A 1024 -31.91 25.08 10.12
N GLN A 1025 -31.10 24.12 10.55
CA GLN A 1025 -31.46 22.71 10.75
C GLN A 1025 -32.70 22.46 11.64
N ASP A 1026 -33.14 23.44 12.44
CA ASP A 1026 -34.35 23.37 13.27
C ASP A 1026 -35.43 24.42 12.91
N ASP A 1027 -35.24 25.25 11.88
CA ASP A 1027 -36.24 26.22 11.41
C ASP A 1027 -37.30 25.59 10.49
N TRP A 1028 -38.02 24.60 11.03
CA TRP A 1028 -39.05 23.83 10.32
C TRP A 1028 -40.14 24.70 9.67
N ASP A 1029 -40.49 25.82 10.30
CA ASP A 1029 -41.51 26.75 9.81
C ASP A 1029 -41.03 27.49 8.55
N ALA A 1030 -39.76 27.92 8.52
CA ALA A 1030 -39.17 28.52 7.33
C ALA A 1030 -39.11 27.54 6.15
N TYR A 1031 -38.67 26.30 6.41
CA TYR A 1031 -38.68 25.24 5.40
C TYR A 1031 -40.06 24.99 4.83
N LYS A 1032 -41.06 24.81 5.69
CA LYS A 1032 -42.46 24.58 5.27
C LYS A 1032 -43.00 25.74 4.43
N HIS A 1033 -42.74 26.98 4.87
CA HIS A 1033 -43.15 28.16 4.12
C HIS A 1033 -42.50 28.20 2.73
N PHE A 1034 -41.18 28.02 2.66
CA PHE A 1034 -40.46 28.04 1.40
C PHE A 1034 -40.85 26.88 0.47
N MET A 1035 -41.05 25.67 1.00
CA MET A 1035 -41.53 24.52 0.24
C MET A 1035 -42.90 24.78 -0.38
N SER A 1036 -43.81 25.47 0.34
CA SER A 1036 -45.12 25.83 -0.19
C SER A 1036 -45.06 26.85 -1.35
N GLU A 1037 -44.09 27.75 -1.31
CA GLU A 1037 -43.93 28.84 -2.30
C GLU A 1037 -43.20 28.39 -3.57
N VAL A 1038 -42.12 27.60 -3.45
CA VAL A 1038 -41.23 27.29 -4.60
C VAL A 1038 -40.97 25.81 -4.84
N GLY A 1039 -41.35 24.92 -3.93
CA GLY A 1039 -41.12 23.47 -4.03
C GLY A 1039 -41.63 22.79 -5.32
N PRO A 1040 -42.72 23.25 -5.95
CA PRO A 1040 -43.13 22.74 -7.27
C PRO A 1040 -42.13 23.07 -8.40
N ARG A 1041 -41.43 24.22 -8.31
CA ARG A 1041 -40.51 24.73 -9.34
C ARG A 1041 -39.09 24.25 -9.16
N VAL A 1042 -38.62 24.13 -7.92
CA VAL A 1042 -37.21 23.84 -7.59
C VAL A 1042 -37.10 22.67 -6.61
N GLN A 1043 -35.99 21.91 -6.70
CA GLN A 1043 -35.66 20.94 -5.66
C GLN A 1043 -35.21 21.68 -4.39
N ILE A 1044 -35.74 21.27 -3.25
CA ILE A 1044 -35.30 21.73 -1.92
C ILE A 1044 -34.74 20.50 -1.22
N VAL A 1045 -33.42 20.50 -1.04
CA VAL A 1045 -32.67 19.39 -0.45
C VAL A 1045 -32.47 19.67 1.04
N GLY A 1046 -32.83 18.70 1.88
CA GLY A 1046 -32.46 18.73 3.30
C GLY A 1046 -31.21 17.89 3.54
N ASP A 1047 -30.17 18.52 4.08
CA ASP A 1047 -28.92 17.91 4.53
C ASP A 1047 -28.83 17.96 6.06
N ASP A 1048 -28.43 19.07 6.67
CA ASP A 1048 -28.37 19.25 8.13
C ASP A 1048 -29.77 19.10 8.77
N LEU A 1049 -30.83 19.49 8.04
CA LEU A 1049 -32.22 19.28 8.46
C LEU A 1049 -32.55 17.80 8.71
N LEU A 1050 -31.99 16.91 7.89
CA LEU A 1050 -32.37 15.50 7.82
C LEU A 1050 -31.31 14.56 8.36
N VAL A 1051 -30.02 14.91 8.25
CA VAL A 1051 -28.82 14.15 8.62
C VAL A 1051 -28.86 12.68 8.21
N THR A 1052 -29.46 12.39 7.05
CA THR A 1052 -29.71 11.03 6.56
C THR A 1052 -30.47 10.13 7.57
N ASN A 1053 -31.18 10.70 8.55
CA ASN A 1053 -31.84 9.99 9.64
C ASN A 1053 -33.32 9.71 9.29
N PRO A 1054 -33.75 8.43 9.22
CA PRO A 1054 -35.13 8.07 8.89
C PRO A 1054 -36.21 8.74 9.77
N THR A 1055 -35.94 8.99 11.05
CA THR A 1055 -36.87 9.68 11.96
C THR A 1055 -37.06 11.15 11.57
N ARG A 1056 -35.98 11.85 11.21
CA ARG A 1056 -36.08 13.25 10.73
C ARG A 1056 -36.67 13.33 9.33
N VAL A 1057 -36.33 12.38 8.44
CA VAL A 1057 -36.99 12.25 7.12
C VAL A 1057 -38.50 12.09 7.29
N LYS A 1058 -38.94 11.21 8.19
CA LYS A 1058 -40.37 11.03 8.50
C LYS A 1058 -41.02 12.32 9.00
N LYS A 1059 -40.40 13.03 9.95
CA LYS A 1059 -40.90 14.33 10.42
C LYS A 1059 -41.00 15.34 9.28
N ALA A 1060 -39.98 15.42 8.42
CA ALA A 1060 -39.94 16.35 7.30
C ALA A 1060 -41.02 16.07 6.25
N LEU A 1061 -41.34 14.78 6.03
CA LEU A 1061 -42.48 14.35 5.23
C LEU A 1061 -43.82 14.78 5.84
N GLU A 1062 -43.99 14.58 7.15
CA GLU A 1062 -45.22 14.94 7.87
C GLU A 1062 -45.51 16.44 7.85
N VAL A 1063 -44.47 17.28 7.97
CA VAL A 1063 -44.64 18.74 7.97
C VAL A 1063 -44.52 19.39 6.59
N GLY A 1064 -44.07 18.64 5.58
CA GLY A 1064 -43.84 19.14 4.23
C GLY A 1064 -42.69 20.14 4.13
N ALA A 1065 -41.54 19.83 4.75
CA ALA A 1065 -40.41 20.77 4.88
C ALA A 1065 -39.54 20.88 3.61
N CYS A 1066 -39.34 19.79 2.89
CA CYS A 1066 -38.50 19.75 1.69
C CYS A 1066 -39.03 18.71 0.69
N ASN A 1067 -38.33 18.49 -0.42
CA ASN A 1067 -38.73 17.53 -1.45
C ASN A 1067 -37.58 16.67 -1.98
N ALA A 1068 -36.44 16.71 -1.28
CA ALA A 1068 -35.30 15.86 -1.56
C ALA A 1068 -34.45 15.63 -0.31
N LEU A 1069 -33.87 14.43 -0.25
CA LEU A 1069 -32.91 14.03 0.76
C LEU A 1069 -31.49 14.17 0.21
N LEU A 1070 -30.58 14.79 0.96
CA LEU A 1070 -29.16 14.56 0.78
C LEU A 1070 -28.73 13.28 1.52
N LEU A 1071 -28.24 12.29 0.78
CA LEU A 1071 -27.86 10.99 1.32
C LEU A 1071 -26.35 10.93 1.56
N LYS A 1072 -25.92 11.14 2.81
CA LYS A 1072 -24.54 10.95 3.27
C LYS A 1072 -24.46 9.70 4.15
N VAL A 1073 -23.93 8.61 3.62
CA VAL A 1073 -23.90 7.31 4.30
C VAL A 1073 -23.24 7.34 5.68
N ASN A 1074 -22.26 8.22 5.90
CA ASN A 1074 -21.57 8.32 7.19
C ASN A 1074 -22.35 9.14 8.24
N GLN A 1075 -23.32 9.97 7.84
CA GLN A 1075 -24.22 10.64 8.78
C GLN A 1075 -25.18 9.66 9.45
N ILE A 1076 -25.54 8.57 8.77
CA ILE A 1076 -26.38 7.52 9.35
C ILE A 1076 -25.58 6.32 9.85
N GLY A 1077 -24.45 5.99 9.23
CA GLY A 1077 -23.46 5.03 9.76
C GLY A 1077 -23.61 3.57 9.32
N SER A 1078 -24.62 3.21 8.52
CA SER A 1078 -24.73 1.87 7.90
C SER A 1078 -25.39 1.92 6.53
N ILE A 1079 -25.10 0.92 5.68
CA ILE A 1079 -25.70 0.83 4.33
C ILE A 1079 -27.19 0.51 4.40
N THR A 1080 -27.62 -0.34 5.34
CA THR A 1080 -29.04 -0.67 5.53
C THR A 1080 -29.87 0.56 5.88
N GLU A 1081 -29.45 1.37 6.85
CA GLU A 1081 -30.20 2.58 7.23
C GLU A 1081 -30.14 3.65 6.12
N ALA A 1082 -29.05 3.74 5.36
CA ALA A 1082 -28.97 4.62 4.20
C ALA A 1082 -29.96 4.22 3.09
N ILE A 1083 -30.09 2.92 2.80
CA ILE A 1083 -31.08 2.38 1.86
C ILE A 1083 -32.50 2.67 2.36
N GLU A 1084 -32.75 2.53 3.66
CA GLU A 1084 -34.05 2.84 4.27
C GLU A 1084 -34.43 4.32 4.09
N ALA A 1085 -33.52 5.24 4.42
CA ALA A 1085 -33.74 6.68 4.26
C ALA A 1085 -34.00 7.08 2.79
N ALA A 1086 -33.19 6.53 1.87
CA ALA A 1086 -33.37 6.74 0.44
C ALA A 1086 -34.71 6.20 -0.08
N THR A 1087 -35.06 4.98 0.31
CA THR A 1087 -36.29 4.32 -0.15
C THR A 1087 -37.54 5.00 0.42
N MET A 1088 -37.50 5.42 1.69
CA MET A 1088 -38.58 6.20 2.30
C MET A 1088 -38.83 7.51 1.54
N SER A 1089 -37.76 8.21 1.19
CA SER A 1089 -37.84 9.47 0.43
C SER A 1089 -38.40 9.23 -0.98
N GLN A 1090 -37.85 8.27 -1.72
CA GLN A 1090 -38.31 7.94 -3.07
C GLN A 1090 -39.78 7.49 -3.11
N ASN A 1091 -40.22 6.68 -2.14
CA ASN A 1091 -41.62 6.24 -2.04
C ASN A 1091 -42.58 7.40 -1.76
N ALA A 1092 -42.10 8.46 -1.14
CA ALA A 1092 -42.85 9.70 -0.93
C ALA A 1092 -42.76 10.68 -2.13
N GLY A 1093 -42.12 10.27 -3.24
CA GLY A 1093 -41.94 11.11 -4.42
C GLY A 1093 -40.84 12.15 -4.28
N TRP A 1094 -39.97 12.05 -3.28
CA TRP A 1094 -38.81 12.93 -3.12
C TRP A 1094 -37.64 12.50 -3.98
N GLY A 1095 -36.82 13.48 -4.39
CA GLY A 1095 -35.51 13.21 -4.94
C GLY A 1095 -34.54 12.71 -3.87
N VAL A 1096 -33.49 11.99 -4.28
CA VAL A 1096 -32.39 11.60 -3.38
C VAL A 1096 -31.08 11.95 -4.06
N MET A 1097 -30.31 12.85 -3.46
CA MET A 1097 -28.99 13.22 -3.95
C MET A 1097 -27.93 12.54 -3.10
N VAL A 1098 -27.26 11.55 -3.67
CA VAL A 1098 -26.12 10.90 -3.00
C VAL A 1098 -24.99 11.91 -2.89
N SER A 1099 -24.36 11.98 -1.72
CA SER A 1099 -23.36 12.99 -1.42
C SER A 1099 -22.06 12.40 -0.90
N HIS A 1100 -20.95 13.01 -1.33
CA HIS A 1100 -19.65 12.93 -0.66
C HIS A 1100 -19.63 13.66 0.71
N ARG A 1101 -18.45 13.69 1.34
CA ARG A 1101 -18.11 14.65 2.41
C ARG A 1101 -16.87 15.48 2.04
N SER A 1102 -16.63 16.57 2.77
CA SER A 1102 -15.47 17.42 2.54
C SER A 1102 -14.13 16.71 2.79
N GLY A 1103 -14.04 15.79 3.75
CA GLY A 1103 -12.91 14.85 3.88
C GLY A 1103 -13.22 13.50 3.23
N GLU A 1104 -12.94 13.36 1.92
CA GLU A 1104 -13.17 12.09 1.20
C GLU A 1104 -11.91 11.22 1.15
N THR A 1105 -12.09 9.99 0.68
CA THR A 1105 -11.00 9.03 0.42
C THR A 1105 -10.95 8.67 -1.07
N GLU A 1106 -10.03 7.80 -1.47
CA GLU A 1106 -9.99 7.19 -2.79
C GLU A 1106 -11.15 6.20 -3.05
N ASP A 1107 -11.91 5.87 -2.01
CA ASP A 1107 -13.01 4.90 -2.06
C ASP A 1107 -14.14 5.40 -2.97
N SER A 1108 -14.55 4.61 -3.96
CA SER A 1108 -15.58 5.01 -4.94
C SER A 1108 -16.99 4.50 -4.63
N PHE A 1109 -17.26 3.98 -3.42
CA PHE A 1109 -18.51 3.32 -3.07
C PHE A 1109 -19.78 4.10 -3.43
N ILE A 1110 -19.81 5.41 -3.20
CA ILE A 1110 -21.01 6.23 -3.45
C ILE A 1110 -21.38 6.35 -4.94
N ALA A 1111 -20.44 6.06 -5.86
CA ALA A 1111 -20.72 5.97 -7.30
C ALA A 1111 -21.55 4.73 -7.62
N ASP A 1112 -21.23 3.58 -7.03
CA ASP A 1112 -22.05 2.38 -7.15
C ASP A 1112 -23.38 2.52 -6.40
N LEU A 1113 -23.39 3.22 -5.26
CA LEU A 1113 -24.58 3.48 -4.46
C LEU A 1113 -25.64 4.28 -5.20
N VAL A 1114 -25.25 5.39 -5.86
CA VAL A 1114 -26.20 6.25 -6.58
C VAL A 1114 -26.85 5.52 -7.76
N VAL A 1115 -26.10 4.67 -8.45
CA VAL A 1115 -26.60 3.85 -9.55
C VAL A 1115 -27.51 2.74 -9.02
N GLY A 1116 -27.07 2.03 -7.96
CA GLY A 1116 -27.83 0.95 -7.36
C GLY A 1116 -29.16 1.41 -6.73
N LEU A 1117 -29.16 2.55 -6.06
CA LEU A 1117 -30.38 3.17 -5.50
C LEU A 1117 -31.24 3.87 -6.56
N ARG A 1118 -30.72 4.01 -7.79
CA ARG A 1118 -31.40 4.64 -8.93
C ARG A 1118 -31.88 6.06 -8.58
N THR A 1119 -31.03 6.85 -7.92
CA THR A 1119 -31.47 8.14 -7.38
C THR A 1119 -31.47 9.27 -8.41
N GLY A 1120 -30.69 9.14 -9.48
CA GLY A 1120 -30.66 10.08 -10.60
C GLY A 1120 -29.77 11.31 -10.42
N GLN A 1121 -29.12 11.47 -9.27
CA GLN A 1121 -28.31 12.67 -8.98
C GLN A 1121 -27.27 12.40 -7.88
N ILE A 1122 -26.09 12.98 -8.05
CA ILE A 1122 -24.96 12.86 -7.12
C ILE A 1122 -24.21 14.18 -7.00
N LYS A 1123 -23.86 14.60 -5.78
CA LYS A 1123 -22.85 15.63 -5.55
C LYS A 1123 -21.59 14.99 -4.97
N THR A 1124 -20.48 15.06 -5.71
CA THR A 1124 -19.21 14.48 -5.25
C THR A 1124 -18.02 15.38 -5.57
N GLY A 1125 -18.22 16.69 -5.49
CA GLY A 1125 -17.20 17.75 -5.63
C GLY A 1125 -16.95 18.20 -7.06
N ALA A 1126 -15.92 19.03 -7.25
CA ALA A 1126 -15.51 19.51 -8.56
C ALA A 1126 -14.97 18.37 -9.45
N PRO A 1127 -14.84 18.57 -10.77
CA PRO A 1127 -14.01 17.74 -11.63
C PRO A 1127 -12.50 18.02 -11.39
N CYS A 1128 -12.10 18.07 -10.13
CA CYS A 1128 -10.75 18.35 -9.64
C CYS A 1128 -10.53 17.60 -8.31
N ARG A 1129 -9.29 17.19 -8.06
CA ARG A 1129 -8.86 16.35 -6.92
C ARG A 1129 -9.37 14.91 -6.99
N SER A 1130 -8.47 13.95 -6.76
CA SER A 1130 -8.70 12.53 -7.12
C SER A 1130 -9.70 11.81 -6.21
N GLU A 1131 -9.91 12.26 -4.99
CA GLU A 1131 -10.96 11.76 -4.10
C GLU A 1131 -12.37 12.10 -4.63
N ARG A 1132 -12.49 13.10 -5.52
CA ARG A 1132 -13.72 13.47 -6.25
C ARG A 1132 -13.80 12.70 -7.56
N LEU A 1133 -12.72 12.79 -8.34
CA LEU A 1133 -12.62 12.14 -9.65
C LEU A 1133 -12.67 10.61 -9.55
N SER A 1134 -12.31 9.99 -8.42
CA SER A 1134 -12.47 8.55 -8.22
C SER A 1134 -13.91 8.09 -8.38
N LYS A 1135 -14.89 8.86 -7.87
CA LYS A 1135 -16.32 8.57 -7.98
C LYS A 1135 -16.82 8.85 -9.40
N TYR A 1136 -16.46 9.99 -9.97
CA TYR A 1136 -16.84 10.33 -11.35
C TYR A 1136 -16.26 9.34 -12.37
N ASN A 1137 -15.00 8.93 -12.21
CA ASN A 1137 -14.39 7.92 -13.06
C ASN A 1137 -15.01 6.53 -12.85
N GLN A 1138 -15.47 6.22 -11.64
CA GLN A 1138 -16.23 4.99 -11.40
C GLN A 1138 -17.58 5.02 -12.13
N LEU A 1139 -18.28 6.15 -12.13
CA LEU A 1139 -19.52 6.32 -12.91
C LEU A 1139 -19.28 6.19 -14.42
N LEU A 1140 -18.15 6.69 -14.95
CA LEU A 1140 -17.77 6.45 -16.35
C LEU A 1140 -17.59 4.96 -16.67
N ARG A 1141 -16.94 4.20 -15.76
CA ARG A 1141 -16.77 2.74 -15.92
C ARG A 1141 -18.09 1.99 -15.84
N ILE A 1142 -18.98 2.39 -14.91
CA ILE A 1142 -20.31 1.78 -14.78
C ILE A 1142 -21.15 2.04 -16.03
N GLU A 1143 -21.14 3.27 -16.57
CA GLU A 1143 -21.83 3.58 -17.83
C GLU A 1143 -21.29 2.75 -19.00
N GLU A 1144 -19.98 2.59 -19.10
CA GLU A 1144 -19.32 1.75 -20.11
C GLU A 1144 -19.71 0.28 -19.98
N GLU A 1145 -19.71 -0.26 -18.75
CA GLU A 1145 -20.08 -1.65 -18.46
C GLU A 1145 -21.54 -1.96 -18.80
N LEU A 1146 -22.45 -1.03 -18.47
CA LEU A 1146 -23.88 -1.18 -18.70
C LEU A 1146 -24.27 -1.01 -20.17
N GLY A 1147 -23.55 -0.20 -20.93
CA GLY A 1147 -23.86 0.10 -22.33
C GLY A 1147 -25.32 0.51 -22.51
N GLY A 1148 -26.07 -0.23 -23.33
CA GLY A 1148 -27.50 0.05 -23.61
C GLY A 1148 -28.47 -0.19 -22.45
N LEU A 1149 -28.01 -0.71 -21.31
CA LEU A 1149 -28.82 -0.90 -20.10
C LEU A 1149 -28.87 0.36 -19.22
N ALA A 1150 -28.01 1.35 -19.49
CA ALA A 1150 -27.96 2.61 -18.76
C ALA A 1150 -28.72 3.71 -19.50
N THR A 1151 -29.48 4.51 -18.76
CA THR A 1151 -30.01 5.79 -19.22
C THR A 1151 -29.52 6.91 -18.32
N TYR A 1152 -29.19 8.07 -18.88
CA TYR A 1152 -28.84 9.25 -18.09
C TYR A 1152 -30.12 9.95 -17.58
N ALA A 1153 -30.15 10.32 -16.30
CA ALA A 1153 -31.35 10.91 -15.69
C ALA A 1153 -31.73 12.27 -16.31
N GLY A 1154 -30.74 13.05 -16.73
CA GLY A 1154 -30.94 14.32 -17.44
C GLY A 1154 -31.90 15.26 -16.73
N VAL A 1155 -32.90 15.77 -17.45
CA VAL A 1155 -33.92 16.68 -16.90
C VAL A 1155 -34.81 16.02 -15.83
N ASP A 1156 -34.90 14.69 -15.81
CA ASP A 1156 -35.72 13.92 -14.88
C ASP A 1156 -34.94 13.51 -13.61
N PHE A 1157 -33.80 14.16 -13.31
CA PHE A 1157 -32.91 13.81 -12.18
C PHE A 1157 -33.59 13.75 -10.79
N ARG A 1158 -34.69 14.48 -10.59
CA ARG A 1158 -35.49 14.44 -9.34
C ARG A 1158 -36.30 13.16 -9.20
N SER A 1159 -36.74 12.58 -10.30
CA SER A 1159 -37.59 11.39 -10.34
C SER A 1159 -37.34 10.60 -11.63
N PRO A 1160 -36.23 9.85 -11.71
CA PRO A 1160 -35.84 9.17 -12.93
C PRO A 1160 -36.89 8.15 -13.39
N LYS A 1161 -37.25 8.21 -14.68
CA LYS A 1161 -38.24 7.35 -15.32
C LYS A 1161 -37.79 5.90 -15.39
#